data_AF-A0A2K3DAY9-F1
#
_entry.id   AF-A0A2K3DAY9-F1
#
_cell.length_a   1.000
_cell.length_b   1.000
_cell.length_c   1.000
_cell.angle_alpha   90.00
_cell.angle_beta   90.00
_cell.angle_gamma   90.00
#
_symmetry.space_group_name_H-M   'P 1'
#
loop_
_entity.id
_entity.type
_entity.pdbx_description
1 polymer ?
#
loop_
_entity_poly.entity_id
_entity_poly.type
_entity_poly.pdbx_seq_one_letter_code
_entity_poly.pdbx_strand_id
1 'polypeptide(L)'
;MAQTIPQSHPISADQVRNNAGGFVFKVDDLTLLRRYIILGSDANNYYVSRKSVDLASAQCVARLLAAGQGEAVVKELVDISREGRAPKQATGIVVLAMCARLGDPASRRAALSAVPAVCRTASTLFEWVQRCKELGAAAELRKTESGAVDAAAFATWAAGGNVAAGAVARDAAAARGRRRGGAGPPAAPAADALTLAGRSGKLTWGRAMRRTVARWYLDKTAGAVAYQATKYSQRNGWSHADLLRLVHPDPEQHATKRRKVAEGSAAAAAVEAAPATAAATTSVAAAAAGGSESDSEWVVVGDADGDAAGSELGALAAAMAAAAAAPAAAGGDTSSAAAAAEAQWVADLKAVFAFLTHGIVPGQEQPPKRQTAAAAAEAAMASASEAAAAEAPARIVLSPVMQYLVDAHRLRKEVRAPPPLKSAAGKRGRDAAESDEEHEDEADPEVIAEHEAATAEAVETALTLIRRHRFGHEHVGDTVLLRNPAVWGAFLENGMPLTAMIRNLGRMSELGVLEQPGYQQRVTDRLRDAKALTAARVHPMTLLDAMCTYRNGAGARGKARWAPVAAVTAALEDAFYLAFKNVVPTGKRYLLGLDVSGSMGCANCSGMTAVTAREAAAAVAMTLVRTEPWVKAVAFSHQLVPMKLLESDRLEEVVERSARIPMGGTDCALPMVHALQKKMAVDVFVVLTDNETWFGGVHPTEALKRYRAAMKMPDAKLVVLAFSANEFSIADPKDPGMLDVAGLDSAVPQVVADFVRGGM
;
A
#
# COMPACT_ATOMS: atom_id res chain seq x y z
N MET A 1 -38.86 6.68 36.11
CA MET A 1 -37.59 6.47 35.37
C MET A 1 -37.96 6.02 33.97
N ALA A 2 -37.44 6.65 32.92
CA ALA A 2 -37.72 6.20 31.54
C ALA A 2 -37.21 4.76 31.37
N GLN A 3 -38.08 3.88 30.88
CA GLN A 3 -37.78 2.46 30.67
C GLN A 3 -36.54 2.34 29.77
N THR A 4 -35.49 1.65 30.22
CA THR A 4 -34.30 1.38 29.40
C THR A 4 -34.59 0.20 28.49
N ILE A 5 -34.40 0.39 27.19
CA ILE A 5 -34.45 -0.70 26.22
C ILE A 5 -33.04 -1.32 26.18
N PRO A 6 -32.88 -2.63 26.43
CA PRO A 6 -31.59 -3.30 26.39
C PRO A 6 -31.06 -3.38 24.95
N GLN A 7 -29.75 -3.55 24.80
CA GLN A 7 -29.08 -3.64 23.49
C GLN A 7 -29.54 -4.85 22.66
N SER A 8 -30.13 -5.86 23.31
CA SER A 8 -30.76 -7.02 22.66
C SER A 8 -32.08 -6.70 21.95
N HIS A 9 -32.60 -5.47 22.08
CA HIS A 9 -33.84 -5.02 21.44
C HIS A 9 -33.60 -3.68 20.71
N PRO A 10 -34.26 -3.44 19.56
CA PRO A 10 -34.11 -2.20 18.82
C PRO A 10 -34.79 -1.03 19.55
N ILE A 11 -34.17 0.14 19.53
CA ILE A 11 -34.77 1.41 19.99
C ILE A 11 -35.46 2.19 18.86
N SER A 12 -35.15 1.87 17.61
CA SER A 12 -35.79 2.46 16.43
C SER A 12 -35.84 1.46 15.27
N ALA A 13 -36.70 1.73 14.29
CA ALA A 13 -36.82 0.92 13.08
C ALA A 13 -35.57 0.96 12.19
N ASP A 14 -34.71 1.97 12.38
CA ASP A 14 -33.49 2.16 11.60
C ASP A 14 -32.32 1.29 12.11
N GLN A 15 -32.49 0.57 13.23
CA GLN A 15 -31.48 -0.30 13.78
C GLN A 15 -31.49 -1.70 13.16
N VAL A 16 -30.29 -2.23 12.97
CA VAL A 16 -30.02 -3.58 12.47
C VAL A 16 -29.32 -4.41 13.53
N ARG A 17 -29.45 -5.74 13.45
CA ARG A 17 -28.76 -6.65 14.36
C ARG A 17 -27.30 -6.87 13.90
N ASN A 18 -26.34 -6.70 14.81
CA ASN A 18 -24.91 -6.96 14.56
C ASN A 18 -24.56 -8.46 14.71
N ASN A 19 -23.29 -8.82 14.48
CA ASN A 19 -22.84 -10.22 14.54
C ASN A 19 -22.87 -10.78 15.98
N ALA A 20 -22.57 -9.95 16.99
CA ALA A 20 -22.70 -10.30 18.40
C ALA A 20 -24.16 -10.44 18.88
N GLY A 21 -25.14 -10.01 18.09
CA GLY A 21 -26.57 -10.19 18.34
C GLY A 21 -27.28 -9.00 18.99
N GLY A 22 -26.61 -7.87 19.22
CA GLY A 22 -27.18 -6.59 19.65
C GLY A 22 -27.67 -5.72 18.49
N PHE A 23 -28.46 -4.69 18.79
CA PHE A 23 -29.01 -3.76 17.80
C PHE A 23 -28.18 -2.47 17.72
N VAL A 24 -27.79 -2.10 16.50
CA VAL A 24 -26.90 -0.98 16.17
C VAL A 24 -27.36 -0.30 14.88
N PHE A 25 -26.69 0.76 14.44
CA PHE A 25 -26.99 1.44 13.18
C PHE A 25 -26.15 0.89 12.03
N LYS A 26 -26.66 1.06 10.81
CA LYS A 26 -25.92 0.81 9.58
C LYS A 26 -25.31 2.12 9.08
N VAL A 27 -24.02 2.11 8.76
CA VAL A 27 -23.37 3.27 8.12
C VAL A 27 -23.77 3.38 6.65
N ASP A 28 -23.74 4.60 6.11
CA ASP A 28 -23.94 4.81 4.68
C ASP A 28 -22.81 4.18 3.84
N ASP A 29 -23.08 3.92 2.56
CA ASP A 29 -22.14 3.20 1.70
C ASP A 29 -20.84 3.98 1.45
N LEU A 30 -20.81 5.32 1.52
CA LEU A 30 -19.59 6.09 1.33
C LEU A 30 -18.69 6.03 2.58
N THR A 31 -19.28 6.12 3.78
CA THR A 31 -18.58 5.86 5.05
C THR A 31 -18.07 4.42 5.11
N LEU A 32 -18.87 3.46 4.66
CA LEU A 32 -18.48 2.06 4.58
C LEU A 32 -17.32 1.83 3.59
N LEU A 33 -17.36 2.47 2.43
CA LEU A 33 -16.26 2.47 1.48
C LEU A 33 -14.97 3.00 2.11
N ARG A 34 -15.03 4.13 2.83
CA ARG A 34 -13.89 4.71 3.54
C ARG A 34 -13.30 3.72 4.54
N ARG A 35 -14.14 3.03 5.32
CA ARG A 35 -13.69 1.95 6.22
C ARG A 35 -12.98 0.84 5.45
N TYR A 36 -13.53 0.37 4.33
CA TYR A 36 -12.88 -0.67 3.53
C TYR A 36 -11.54 -0.24 2.93
N ILE A 37 -11.42 0.99 2.44
CA ILE A 37 -10.16 1.49 1.86
C ILE A 37 -9.07 1.60 2.96
N ILE A 38 -9.43 2.10 4.15
CA ILE A 38 -8.48 2.35 5.24
C ILE A 38 -8.14 1.07 6.00
N LEU A 39 -9.17 0.33 6.43
CA LEU A 39 -9.00 -0.87 7.25
C LEU A 39 -8.70 -2.11 6.40
N GLY A 40 -9.07 -2.13 5.13
CA GLY A 40 -8.88 -3.29 4.27
C GLY A 40 -9.61 -4.55 4.73
N SER A 41 -9.26 -5.66 4.10
CA SER A 41 -9.90 -6.97 4.25
C SER A 41 -8.87 -8.11 4.29
N ASP A 42 -7.62 -7.80 4.62
CA ASP A 42 -6.49 -8.71 4.44
C ASP A 42 -6.44 -9.91 5.41
N ALA A 43 -7.35 -9.98 6.38
CA ALA A 43 -7.44 -11.08 7.33
C ALA A 43 -8.88 -11.33 7.80
N ASN A 44 -9.11 -12.50 8.40
CA ASN A 44 -10.34 -12.76 9.14
C ASN A 44 -10.39 -11.79 10.33
N ASN A 45 -11.57 -11.26 10.64
CA ASN A 45 -11.81 -10.68 11.95
C ASN A 45 -12.47 -11.75 12.85
N TYR A 46 -12.74 -11.42 14.12
CA TYR A 46 -13.28 -12.38 15.09
C TYR A 46 -14.62 -13.00 14.67
N TYR A 47 -15.44 -12.27 13.92
CA TYR A 47 -16.82 -12.64 13.58
C TYR A 47 -17.00 -13.09 12.12
N VAL A 48 -16.14 -12.61 11.21
CA VAL A 48 -16.33 -12.64 9.76
C VAL A 48 -15.02 -13.01 9.07
N SER A 49 -15.09 -13.92 8.10
CA SER A 49 -13.94 -14.33 7.33
C SER A 49 -13.47 -13.22 6.36
N ARG A 50 -12.19 -13.25 6.00
CA ARG A 50 -11.58 -12.40 4.96
C ARG A 50 -12.40 -12.36 3.67
N LYS A 51 -12.81 -13.53 3.17
CA LYS A 51 -13.57 -13.66 1.92
C LYS A 51 -14.91 -12.94 1.97
N SER A 52 -15.58 -12.98 3.12
CA SER A 52 -16.85 -12.26 3.32
C SER A 52 -16.65 -10.75 3.38
N VAL A 53 -15.56 -10.25 3.98
CA VAL A 53 -15.25 -8.81 3.99
C VAL A 53 -14.89 -8.32 2.58
N ASP A 54 -14.09 -9.09 1.84
CA ASP A 54 -13.76 -8.81 0.43
C ASP A 54 -15.04 -8.70 -0.42
N LEU A 55 -15.97 -9.65 -0.27
CA LEU A 55 -17.24 -9.65 -0.98
C LEU A 55 -18.11 -8.44 -0.59
N ALA A 56 -18.24 -8.16 0.71
CA ALA A 56 -19.02 -7.02 1.20
C ALA A 56 -18.47 -5.68 0.72
N SER A 57 -17.14 -5.54 0.65
CA SER A 57 -16.46 -4.37 0.07
C SER A 57 -16.79 -4.21 -1.41
N ALA A 58 -16.66 -5.28 -2.19
CA ALA A 58 -16.98 -5.23 -3.61
C ALA A 58 -18.46 -4.91 -3.86
N GLN A 59 -19.38 -5.46 -3.05
CA GLN A 59 -20.80 -5.16 -3.12
C GLN A 59 -21.11 -3.70 -2.79
N CYS A 60 -20.44 -3.13 -1.79
CA CYS A 60 -20.55 -1.70 -1.44
C CYS A 60 -20.17 -0.81 -2.64
N VAL A 61 -19.02 -1.07 -3.27
CA VAL A 61 -18.60 -0.35 -4.48
C VAL A 61 -19.61 -0.53 -5.61
N ALA A 62 -20.12 -1.75 -5.82
CA ALA A 62 -21.11 -2.01 -6.87
C ALA A 62 -22.41 -1.22 -6.65
N ARG A 63 -22.90 -1.10 -5.41
CA ARG A 63 -24.07 -0.27 -5.08
C ARG A 63 -23.83 1.21 -5.36
N LEU A 64 -22.67 1.74 -4.97
CA LEU A 64 -22.30 3.14 -5.25
C LEU A 64 -22.22 3.42 -6.76
N LEU A 65 -21.65 2.49 -7.53
CA LEU A 65 -21.61 2.61 -8.99
C LEU A 65 -23.01 2.52 -9.62
N ALA A 66 -23.87 1.62 -9.12
CA ALA A 66 -25.26 1.50 -9.58
C ALA A 66 -26.09 2.76 -9.27
N ALA A 67 -25.77 3.45 -8.17
CA ALA A 67 -26.38 4.72 -7.78
C ALA A 67 -25.80 5.95 -8.54
N GLY A 68 -24.89 5.75 -9.49
CA GLY A 68 -24.25 6.85 -10.24
C GLY A 68 -23.24 7.67 -9.44
N GLN A 69 -22.77 7.16 -8.30
CA GLN A 69 -21.85 7.88 -7.39
C GLN A 69 -20.37 7.56 -7.66
N GLY A 70 -20.01 7.01 -8.82
CA GLY A 70 -18.64 6.55 -9.06
C GLY A 70 -17.60 7.68 -9.13
N GLU A 71 -17.96 8.91 -9.51
CA GLU A 71 -17.05 10.07 -9.40
C GLU A 71 -16.73 10.41 -7.94
N ALA A 72 -17.73 10.33 -7.05
CA ALA A 72 -17.52 10.53 -5.62
C ALA A 72 -16.63 9.42 -5.01
N VAL A 73 -16.82 8.17 -5.44
CA VAL A 73 -15.95 7.03 -5.08
C VAL A 73 -14.50 7.28 -5.48
N VAL A 74 -14.26 7.72 -6.71
CA VAL A 74 -12.91 8.00 -7.21
C VAL A 74 -12.30 9.19 -6.47
N LYS A 75 -13.07 10.24 -6.21
CA LYS A 75 -12.61 11.41 -5.44
C LYS A 75 -12.16 10.99 -4.04
N GLU A 76 -13.00 10.29 -3.29
CA GLU A 76 -12.69 9.81 -1.94
C GLU A 76 -11.42 8.94 -1.93
N LEU A 77 -11.28 8.04 -2.91
CA LEU A 77 -10.09 7.21 -3.07
C LEU A 77 -8.81 8.05 -3.32
N VAL A 78 -8.91 9.06 -4.19
CA VAL A 78 -7.78 9.96 -4.52
C VAL A 78 -7.36 10.76 -3.29
N ASP A 79 -8.32 11.29 -2.53
CA ASP A 79 -8.07 12.05 -1.31
C ASP A 79 -7.34 11.15 -0.28
N ILE A 80 -7.88 9.95 -0.01
CA ILE A 80 -7.24 8.96 0.88
C ILE A 80 -5.81 8.61 0.43
N SER A 81 -5.59 8.42 -0.88
CA SER A 81 -4.27 8.03 -1.41
C SER A 81 -3.25 9.17 -1.39
N ARG A 82 -3.66 10.40 -1.73
CA ARG A 82 -2.82 11.60 -1.72
C ARG A 82 -2.39 11.98 -0.31
N GLU A 83 -3.34 11.95 0.61
CA GLU A 83 -3.13 12.26 2.03
C GLU A 83 -2.38 11.14 2.78
N GLY A 84 -2.30 9.94 2.19
CA GLY A 84 -1.65 8.79 2.82
C GLY A 84 -2.40 8.26 4.03
N ARG A 85 -3.74 8.30 4.00
CA ARG A 85 -4.61 7.93 5.14
C ARG A 85 -4.73 6.43 5.37
N ALA A 86 -4.58 5.64 4.32
CA ALA A 86 -4.65 4.18 4.40
C ALA A 86 -3.24 3.56 4.55
N PRO A 87 -3.03 2.65 5.52
CA PRO A 87 -1.74 1.98 5.73
C PRO A 87 -1.35 1.07 4.55
N LYS A 88 -2.34 0.57 3.79
CA LYS A 88 -2.14 -0.28 2.61
C LYS A 88 -2.95 0.26 1.43
N GLN A 89 -2.48 -0.03 0.22
CA GLN A 89 -3.10 0.47 -1.02
C GLN A 89 -3.93 -0.59 -1.77
N ALA A 90 -3.87 -1.86 -1.36
CA ALA A 90 -4.45 -2.99 -2.11
C ALA A 90 -5.96 -2.83 -2.35
N THR A 91 -6.73 -2.52 -1.30
CA THR A 91 -8.19 -2.29 -1.43
C THR A 91 -8.50 -1.10 -2.32
N GLY A 92 -7.77 0.01 -2.16
CA GLY A 92 -7.94 1.19 -3.01
C GLY A 92 -7.69 0.89 -4.50
N ILE A 93 -6.70 0.04 -4.81
CA ILE A 93 -6.41 -0.39 -6.19
C ILE A 93 -7.55 -1.24 -6.77
N VAL A 94 -8.16 -2.12 -5.97
CA VAL A 94 -9.36 -2.87 -6.38
C VAL A 94 -10.51 -1.92 -6.67
N VAL A 95 -10.80 -0.96 -5.78
CA VAL A 95 -11.86 0.04 -5.96
C VAL A 95 -11.64 0.83 -7.25
N LEU A 96 -10.40 1.27 -7.52
CA LEU A 96 -10.04 1.96 -8.75
C LEU A 96 -10.29 1.11 -10.00
N ALA A 97 -9.92 -0.17 -9.94
CA ALA A 97 -10.14 -1.11 -11.03
C ALA A 97 -11.65 -1.37 -11.26
N MET A 98 -12.45 -1.46 -10.20
CA MET A 98 -13.91 -1.56 -10.29
C MET A 98 -14.48 -0.32 -10.97
N CYS A 99 -14.11 0.89 -10.56
CA CYS A 99 -14.58 2.13 -11.21
C CYS A 99 -14.18 2.19 -12.69
N ALA A 100 -12.96 1.78 -13.04
CA ALA A 100 -12.48 1.79 -14.44
C ALA A 100 -13.21 0.77 -15.34
N ARG A 101 -13.57 -0.40 -14.79
CA ARG A 101 -14.18 -1.50 -15.56
C ARG A 101 -15.70 -1.47 -15.56
N LEU A 102 -16.28 -1.28 -14.37
CA LEU A 102 -17.70 -1.44 -14.07
C LEU A 102 -18.45 -0.09 -14.10
N GLY A 103 -17.80 1.03 -13.79
CA GLY A 103 -18.45 2.34 -13.73
C GLY A 103 -19.03 2.82 -15.06
N ASP A 104 -19.98 3.74 -14.97
CA ASP A 104 -20.51 4.51 -16.10
C ASP A 104 -19.39 5.28 -16.85
N PRO A 105 -19.66 5.90 -18.02
CA PRO A 105 -18.64 6.63 -18.76
C PRO A 105 -17.91 7.73 -17.98
N ALA A 106 -18.59 8.47 -17.09
CA ALA A 106 -17.98 9.51 -16.26
C ALA A 106 -17.08 8.89 -15.19
N SER A 107 -17.61 7.92 -14.44
CA SER A 107 -16.88 7.16 -13.43
C SER A 107 -15.62 6.48 -13.99
N ARG A 108 -15.70 5.91 -15.20
CA ARG A 108 -14.54 5.32 -15.89
C ARG A 108 -13.49 6.37 -16.23
N ARG A 109 -13.90 7.53 -16.73
CA ARG A 109 -12.97 8.62 -17.08
C ARG A 109 -12.27 9.16 -15.85
N ALA A 110 -13.01 9.39 -14.76
CA ALA A 110 -12.45 9.76 -13.47
C ALA A 110 -11.46 8.71 -12.95
N ALA A 111 -11.82 7.42 -12.98
CA ALA A 111 -10.93 6.35 -12.53
C ALA A 111 -9.63 6.26 -13.35
N LEU A 112 -9.72 6.38 -14.68
CA LEU A 112 -8.54 6.34 -15.54
C LEU A 112 -7.64 7.56 -15.36
N SER A 113 -8.20 8.76 -15.15
CA SER A 113 -7.41 9.96 -14.86
C SER A 113 -6.73 9.91 -13.48
N ALA A 114 -7.33 9.19 -12.53
CA ALA A 114 -6.78 9.00 -11.19
C ALA A 114 -5.63 7.97 -11.12
N VAL A 115 -5.41 7.15 -12.15
CA VAL A 115 -4.38 6.09 -12.13
C VAL A 115 -2.99 6.62 -11.77
N PRO A 116 -2.44 7.70 -12.36
CA PRO A 116 -1.12 8.21 -12.00
C PRO A 116 -1.03 8.70 -10.54
N ALA A 117 -2.13 9.24 -9.99
CA ALA A 117 -2.18 9.75 -8.62
C ALA A 117 -2.21 8.61 -7.59
N VAL A 118 -2.96 7.54 -7.87
CA VAL A 118 -3.10 6.38 -6.96
C VAL A 118 -1.95 5.38 -7.15
N CYS A 119 -1.68 4.99 -8.41
CA CYS A 119 -0.66 4.00 -8.77
C CYS A 119 0.72 4.66 -8.95
N ARG A 120 1.31 5.18 -7.88
CA ARG A 120 2.59 5.93 -7.92
C ARG A 120 3.84 5.09 -8.25
N THR A 121 3.76 3.78 -8.05
CA THR A 121 4.87 2.84 -8.31
C THR A 121 4.49 1.82 -9.38
N ALA A 122 5.50 1.22 -10.03
CA ALA A 122 5.23 0.14 -10.99
C ALA A 122 4.56 -1.06 -10.32
N SER A 123 4.90 -1.36 -9.06
CA SER A 123 4.22 -2.39 -8.26
C SER A 123 2.71 -2.15 -8.17
N THR A 124 2.29 -0.93 -7.84
CA THR A 124 0.87 -0.57 -7.74
C THR A 124 0.18 -0.55 -9.11
N LEU A 125 0.90 -0.16 -10.17
CA LEU A 125 0.39 -0.21 -11.54
C LEU A 125 0.15 -1.66 -11.99
N PHE A 126 1.11 -2.56 -11.75
CA PHE A 126 0.98 -3.99 -12.07
C PHE A 126 -0.20 -4.62 -11.33
N GLU A 127 -0.37 -4.28 -10.05
CA GLU A 127 -1.53 -4.71 -9.27
C GLU A 127 -2.84 -4.20 -9.87
N TRP A 128 -2.92 -2.91 -10.23
CA TRP A 128 -4.12 -2.36 -10.88
C TRP A 128 -4.45 -3.02 -12.21
N VAL A 129 -3.43 -3.26 -13.07
CA VAL A 129 -3.61 -3.97 -14.35
C VAL A 129 -4.11 -5.40 -14.10
N GLN A 130 -3.56 -6.08 -13.10
CA GLN A 130 -3.99 -7.42 -12.74
C GLN A 130 -5.45 -7.44 -12.24
N ARG A 131 -5.84 -6.49 -11.38
CA ARG A 131 -7.24 -6.36 -10.92
C ARG A 131 -8.18 -6.04 -12.08
N CYS A 132 -7.77 -5.18 -13.03
CA CYS A 132 -8.54 -4.91 -14.25
C CYS A 132 -8.73 -6.17 -15.12
N LYS A 133 -7.71 -7.05 -15.18
CA LYS A 133 -7.78 -8.32 -15.91
C LYS A 133 -8.77 -9.30 -15.29
N GLU A 134 -8.74 -9.43 -13.96
CA GLU A 134 -9.67 -10.29 -13.20
C GLU A 134 -11.13 -9.81 -13.34
N LEU A 135 -11.35 -8.49 -13.31
CA LEU A 135 -12.65 -7.87 -13.54
C LEU A 135 -13.08 -7.88 -15.02
N GLY A 136 -12.20 -8.29 -15.94
CA GLY A 136 -12.49 -8.36 -17.37
C GLY A 136 -13.68 -9.25 -17.71
N ALA A 137 -13.85 -10.37 -17.01
CA ALA A 137 -14.99 -11.27 -17.18
C ALA A 137 -16.29 -10.75 -16.53
N ALA A 138 -16.17 -9.95 -15.45
CA ALA A 138 -17.31 -9.31 -14.79
C ALA A 138 -17.91 -8.17 -15.63
N ALA A 139 -17.08 -7.48 -16.42
CA ALA A 139 -17.51 -6.37 -17.27
C ALA A 139 -18.54 -6.80 -18.33
N GLU A 140 -18.63 -8.08 -18.66
CA GLU A 140 -19.66 -8.64 -19.55
C GLU A 140 -21.07 -8.65 -18.91
N LEU A 141 -21.16 -8.55 -17.57
CA LEU A 141 -22.44 -8.40 -16.83
C LEU A 141 -23.07 -7.02 -17.02
N ARG A 142 -22.35 -6.06 -17.61
CA ARG A 142 -22.83 -4.69 -17.90
C ARG A 142 -23.82 -4.63 -19.08
N LYS A 143 -24.06 -5.72 -19.79
CA LYS A 143 -24.89 -5.77 -21.01
C LYS A 143 -26.40 -5.61 -20.76
N THR A 144 -26.81 -4.89 -19.72
CA THR A 144 -28.17 -4.40 -19.54
C THR A 144 -28.32 -3.03 -20.21
N GLU A 145 -29.50 -2.73 -20.74
CA GLU A 145 -29.79 -1.50 -21.52
C GLU A 145 -29.50 -0.19 -20.76
N SER A 146 -29.42 -0.23 -19.42
CA SER A 146 -29.15 0.93 -18.55
C SER A 146 -27.67 1.30 -18.41
N GLY A 147 -26.74 0.42 -18.81
CA GLY A 147 -25.29 0.67 -18.71
C GLY A 147 -24.71 0.71 -17.29
N ALA A 148 -25.53 0.47 -16.26
CA ALA A 148 -25.16 0.35 -14.85
C ALA A 148 -24.91 -1.12 -14.45
N VAL A 149 -24.08 -1.35 -13.43
CA VAL A 149 -23.87 -2.70 -12.90
C VAL A 149 -25.01 -3.08 -11.98
N ASP A 150 -25.69 -4.20 -12.30
CA ASP A 150 -26.63 -4.83 -11.39
C ASP A 150 -25.85 -5.40 -10.19
N ALA A 151 -26.06 -4.80 -9.01
CA ALA A 151 -25.39 -5.21 -7.77
C ALA A 151 -25.72 -6.66 -7.37
N ALA A 152 -26.91 -7.17 -7.70
CA ALA A 152 -27.31 -8.56 -7.42
C ALA A 152 -26.65 -9.54 -8.39
N ALA A 153 -26.59 -9.20 -9.68
CA ALA A 153 -25.85 -9.98 -10.67
C ALA A 153 -24.34 -10.01 -10.34
N PHE A 154 -23.79 -8.87 -9.91
CA PHE A 154 -22.40 -8.79 -9.47
C PHE A 154 -22.15 -9.60 -8.18
N ALA A 155 -23.06 -9.55 -7.21
CA ALA A 155 -22.96 -10.36 -5.99
C ALA A 155 -22.96 -11.86 -6.33
N THR A 156 -23.81 -12.29 -7.27
CA THR A 156 -23.86 -13.68 -7.76
C THR A 156 -22.55 -14.08 -8.46
N TRP A 157 -22.00 -13.18 -9.28
CA TRP A 157 -20.72 -13.39 -9.94
C TRP A 157 -19.55 -13.47 -8.95
N ALA A 158 -19.49 -12.53 -8.00
CA ALA A 158 -18.42 -12.43 -7.00
C ALA A 158 -18.47 -13.56 -5.96
N ALA A 159 -19.67 -14.06 -5.61
CA ALA A 159 -19.86 -15.20 -4.70
C ALA A 159 -19.53 -16.57 -5.34
N GLY A 160 -19.34 -16.62 -6.66
CA GLY A 160 -19.03 -17.83 -7.40
C GLY A 160 -20.28 -18.41 -8.08
N GLY A 161 -20.43 -18.11 -9.38
CA GLY A 161 -21.40 -18.77 -10.25
C GLY A 161 -21.17 -20.29 -10.31
N ASN A 162 -21.89 -21.00 -9.44
CA ASN A 162 -22.20 -22.41 -9.56
C ASN A 162 -23.71 -22.60 -9.81
N VAL A 163 -24.26 -21.80 -10.72
CA VAL A 163 -25.51 -22.14 -11.39
C VAL A 163 -25.12 -22.53 -12.80
N ALA A 164 -24.67 -23.78 -12.95
CA ALA A 164 -24.66 -24.40 -14.27
C ALA A 164 -26.11 -24.43 -14.77
N ALA A 165 -26.30 -23.98 -16.00
CA ALA A 165 -27.49 -24.26 -16.77
C ALA A 165 -27.80 -25.76 -16.74
N GLY A 166 -29.07 -26.12 -16.52
CA GLY A 166 -29.59 -27.47 -16.72
C GLY A 166 -30.12 -28.13 -15.46
N ALA A 167 -31.43 -28.07 -15.29
CA ALA A 167 -32.15 -29.05 -14.48
C ALA A 167 -32.04 -30.46 -15.12
N VAL A 168 -32.29 -31.48 -14.28
CA VAL A 168 -32.68 -32.88 -14.55
C VAL A 168 -31.61 -33.96 -14.25
N ALA A 169 -31.97 -34.83 -13.28
CA ALA A 169 -31.45 -36.17 -12.94
C ALA A 169 -30.09 -36.25 -12.21
N ARG A 170 -29.89 -37.02 -11.14
CA ARG A 170 -30.71 -37.99 -10.38
C ARG A 170 -29.99 -38.26 -9.06
N ASP A 171 -30.74 -38.62 -8.03
CA ASP A 171 -30.27 -39.42 -6.91
C ASP A 171 -29.39 -40.59 -7.36
N ALA A 172 -28.25 -40.79 -6.70
CA ALA A 172 -27.76 -42.13 -6.34
C ALA A 172 -26.55 -42.07 -5.39
N ALA A 173 -26.73 -42.78 -4.27
CA ALA A 173 -25.71 -43.52 -3.53
C ALA A 173 -24.75 -42.74 -2.61
N ALA A 174 -25.23 -42.56 -1.38
CA ALA A 174 -24.45 -42.93 -0.22
C ALA A 174 -23.94 -44.38 -0.36
N ALA A 175 -22.63 -44.62 -0.16
CA ALA A 175 -22.12 -45.69 0.68
C ALA A 175 -20.58 -45.71 0.77
N ARG A 176 -20.12 -45.95 2.01
CA ARG A 176 -18.86 -46.59 2.45
C ARG A 176 -17.65 -45.69 2.76
N GLY A 177 -17.27 -45.71 4.04
CA GLY A 177 -15.88 -46.02 4.41
C GLY A 177 -15.17 -45.06 5.37
N ARG A 178 -15.21 -45.39 6.66
CA ARG A 178 -14.27 -45.03 7.75
C ARG A 178 -12.79 -44.97 7.25
N ARG A 179 -11.83 -44.20 7.79
CA ARG A 179 -11.36 -44.10 9.19
C ARG A 179 -10.19 -43.08 9.28
N ARG A 180 -10.12 -42.36 10.41
CA ARG A 180 -8.97 -41.78 11.15
C ARG A 180 -7.63 -41.48 10.44
N GLY A 181 -7.18 -40.24 10.61
CA GLY A 181 -5.76 -39.86 10.59
C GLY A 181 -5.60 -38.34 10.70
N GLY A 182 -4.99 -37.85 11.78
CA GLY A 182 -4.84 -36.42 12.05
C GLY A 182 -4.03 -35.71 10.98
N ALA A 183 -4.63 -34.70 10.35
CA ALA A 183 -3.94 -33.72 9.54
C ALA A 183 -3.70 -32.49 10.41
N GLY A 184 -2.42 -32.17 10.66
CA GLY A 184 -2.02 -30.88 11.19
C GLY A 184 -2.52 -29.74 10.29
N PRO A 185 -2.58 -28.49 10.80
CA PRO A 185 -3.12 -27.38 10.04
C PRO A 185 -2.37 -27.26 8.70
N PRO A 186 -3.06 -27.19 7.56
CA PRO A 186 -2.40 -27.02 6.28
C PRO A 186 -1.60 -25.72 6.30
N ALA A 187 -0.36 -25.79 5.82
CA ALA A 187 0.51 -24.64 5.63
C ALA A 187 -0.24 -23.55 4.87
N ALA A 188 -0.25 -22.33 5.42
CA ALA A 188 -0.91 -21.18 4.84
C ALA A 188 -0.32 -20.87 3.45
N PRO A 189 -1.13 -20.85 2.37
CA PRO A 189 -0.67 -20.32 1.10
C PRO A 189 -0.46 -18.80 1.22
N ALA A 190 0.49 -18.30 0.41
CA ALA A 190 0.88 -16.90 0.37
C ALA A 190 -0.32 -15.95 0.19
N ALA A 191 -0.20 -14.79 0.83
CA ALA A 191 -1.21 -13.75 0.91
C ALA A 191 -1.50 -13.11 -0.46
N ASP A 192 -2.63 -13.46 -1.06
CA ASP A 192 -3.22 -12.72 -2.17
C ASP A 192 -4.42 -11.89 -1.68
N ALA A 193 -4.32 -10.56 -1.78
CA ALA A 193 -5.44 -9.61 -1.66
C ALA A 193 -6.51 -9.90 -2.73
N LEU A 194 -7.79 -9.93 -2.29
CA LEU A 194 -9.00 -10.08 -3.10
C LEU A 194 -8.83 -10.99 -4.33
N THR A 195 -8.73 -12.30 -4.12
CA THR A 195 -8.87 -13.26 -5.22
C THR A 195 -10.35 -13.38 -5.57
N LEU A 196 -10.82 -12.56 -6.50
CA LEU A 196 -12.00 -12.88 -7.30
C LEU A 196 -11.72 -14.25 -7.91
N ALA A 197 -12.42 -15.28 -7.44
CA ALA A 197 -12.00 -16.67 -7.60
C ALA A 197 -11.65 -17.04 -9.05
N GLY A 198 -10.37 -17.36 -9.28
CA GLY A 198 -9.92 -18.43 -10.19
C GLY A 198 -10.52 -18.53 -11.59
N ARG A 199 -10.81 -17.42 -12.30
CA ARG A 199 -11.20 -17.47 -13.71
C ARG A 199 -10.36 -16.50 -14.53
N SER A 200 -9.61 -17.02 -15.52
CA SER A 200 -8.80 -16.19 -16.43
C SER A 200 -9.70 -15.37 -17.35
N GLY A 201 -10.05 -14.15 -16.95
CA GLY A 201 -10.57 -13.16 -17.88
C GLY A 201 -9.49 -12.77 -18.90
N LYS A 202 -9.87 -12.61 -20.18
CA LYS A 202 -9.01 -11.93 -21.16
C LYS A 202 -9.06 -10.43 -20.85
N LEU A 203 -7.91 -9.81 -20.62
CA LEU A 203 -7.84 -8.36 -20.47
C LEU A 203 -8.16 -7.70 -21.83
N THR A 204 -9.29 -6.99 -21.92
CA THR A 204 -9.61 -6.19 -23.10
C THR A 204 -8.88 -4.84 -23.01
N TRP A 205 -7.78 -4.71 -23.74
CA TRP A 205 -7.00 -3.49 -23.88
C TRP A 205 -7.75 -2.47 -24.76
N GLY A 206 -8.73 -1.79 -24.19
CA GLY A 206 -9.38 -0.66 -24.87
C GLY A 206 -8.40 0.51 -25.11
N ARG A 207 -8.72 1.38 -26.09
CA ARG A 207 -7.91 2.58 -26.41
C ARG A 207 -7.59 3.41 -25.16
N ALA A 208 -8.60 3.63 -24.30
CA ALA A 208 -8.46 4.42 -23.08
C ALA A 208 -7.47 3.80 -22.06
N MET A 209 -7.51 2.48 -21.88
CA MET A 209 -6.60 1.79 -20.96
C MET A 209 -5.15 1.81 -21.47
N ARG A 210 -4.93 1.51 -22.76
CA ARG A 210 -3.59 1.61 -23.36
C ARG A 210 -3.01 3.01 -23.22
N ARG A 211 -3.81 4.04 -23.51
CA ARG A 211 -3.40 5.45 -23.36
C ARG A 211 -3.03 5.79 -21.91
N THR A 212 -3.84 5.35 -20.95
CA THR A 212 -3.60 5.60 -19.52
C THR A 212 -2.29 4.98 -19.05
N VAL A 213 -2.05 3.70 -19.39
CA VAL A 213 -0.82 3.00 -19.02
C VAL A 213 0.39 3.57 -19.77
N ALA A 214 0.28 3.89 -21.05
CA ALA A 214 1.35 4.55 -21.81
C ALA A 214 1.71 5.90 -21.17
N ARG A 215 0.72 6.71 -20.82
CA ARG A 215 0.90 8.01 -20.15
C ARG A 215 1.61 7.88 -18.81
N TRP A 216 1.36 6.79 -18.06
CA TRP A 216 2.07 6.54 -16.80
C TRP A 216 3.60 6.52 -16.95
N TYR A 217 4.10 6.01 -18.07
CA TYR A 217 5.52 6.01 -18.44
C TYR A 217 5.96 7.34 -19.06
N LEU A 218 5.16 7.86 -20.00
CA LEU A 218 5.50 9.04 -20.80
C LEU A 218 5.46 10.36 -20.01
N ASP A 219 4.71 10.42 -18.90
CA ASP A 219 4.70 11.60 -18.04
C ASP A 219 5.91 11.66 -17.08
N LYS A 220 6.83 10.68 -17.15
CA LYS A 220 8.03 10.58 -16.29
C LYS A 220 9.31 10.90 -17.05
N THR A 221 10.36 11.23 -16.30
CA THR A 221 11.73 11.28 -16.82
C THR A 221 12.26 9.87 -17.08
N ALA A 222 13.21 9.74 -18.01
CA ALA A 222 13.84 8.45 -18.30
C ALA A 222 14.51 7.83 -17.05
N GLY A 223 15.17 8.66 -16.22
CA GLY A 223 15.73 8.23 -14.94
C GLY A 223 14.68 7.70 -13.95
N ALA A 224 13.50 8.33 -13.89
CA ALA A 224 12.41 7.86 -13.04
C ALA A 224 11.83 6.52 -13.53
N VAL A 225 11.73 6.32 -14.85
CA VAL A 225 11.33 5.02 -15.44
C VAL A 225 12.39 3.96 -15.14
N ALA A 226 13.66 4.28 -15.32
CA ALA A 226 14.78 3.39 -15.02
C ALA A 226 14.75 2.94 -13.55
N TYR A 227 14.61 3.87 -12.61
CA TYR A 227 14.47 3.57 -11.18
C TYR A 227 13.27 2.66 -10.87
N GLN A 228 12.11 2.95 -11.47
CA GLN A 228 10.92 2.10 -11.30
C GLN A 228 11.15 0.68 -11.85
N ALA A 229 11.91 0.55 -12.94
CA ALA A 229 12.22 -0.74 -13.54
C ALA A 229 13.25 -1.55 -12.76
N THR A 230 14.26 -0.90 -12.17
CA THR A 230 15.29 -1.58 -11.39
C THR A 230 14.82 -1.92 -9.97
N LYS A 231 14.03 -1.05 -9.34
CA LYS A 231 13.46 -1.29 -8.01
C LYS A 231 12.25 -2.22 -8.05
N TYR A 232 11.37 -2.05 -9.03
CA TYR A 232 10.11 -2.80 -9.16
C TYR A 232 10.02 -3.51 -10.52
N SER A 233 10.90 -4.50 -10.73
CA SER A 233 11.04 -5.16 -12.03
C SER A 233 9.80 -5.94 -12.48
N GLN A 234 9.13 -6.61 -11.53
CA GLN A 234 7.93 -7.42 -11.79
C GLN A 234 7.08 -7.56 -10.52
N ARG A 235 5.77 -7.71 -10.68
CA ARG A 235 4.83 -8.05 -9.59
C ARG A 235 3.54 -8.63 -10.17
N ASN A 236 2.89 -9.54 -9.45
CA ASN A 236 1.61 -10.15 -9.83
C ASN A 236 1.58 -10.71 -11.26
N GLY A 237 2.70 -11.27 -11.72
CA GLY A 237 2.84 -11.82 -13.07
C GLY A 237 3.02 -10.79 -14.20
N TRP A 238 3.19 -9.51 -13.86
CA TRP A 238 3.45 -8.44 -14.83
C TRP A 238 4.87 -7.89 -14.67
N SER A 239 5.50 -7.57 -15.80
CA SER A 239 6.76 -6.83 -15.88
C SER A 239 6.60 -5.55 -16.69
N HIS A 240 7.60 -4.66 -16.62
CA HIS A 240 7.67 -3.49 -17.50
C HIS A 240 7.68 -3.89 -18.97
N ALA A 241 8.41 -4.96 -19.31
CA ALA A 241 8.48 -5.48 -20.67
C ALA A 241 7.09 -5.87 -21.20
N ASP A 242 6.26 -6.50 -20.38
CA ASP A 242 4.91 -6.92 -20.77
C ASP A 242 4.01 -5.71 -21.04
N LEU A 243 4.01 -4.71 -20.15
CA LEU A 243 3.20 -3.51 -20.35
C LEU A 243 3.66 -2.71 -21.58
N LEU A 244 4.96 -2.51 -21.75
CA LEU A 244 5.51 -1.77 -22.90
C LEU A 244 5.16 -2.45 -24.24
N ARG A 245 5.21 -3.80 -24.29
CA ARG A 245 4.80 -4.58 -25.47
C ARG A 245 3.30 -4.51 -25.77
N LEU A 246 2.46 -4.21 -24.78
CA LEU A 246 1.00 -4.16 -24.96
C LEU A 246 0.49 -2.75 -25.28
N VAL A 247 1.14 -1.72 -24.77
CA VAL A 247 0.67 -0.33 -24.88
C VAL A 247 1.42 0.49 -25.93
N HIS A 248 2.59 0.03 -26.35
CA HIS A 248 3.43 0.67 -27.37
C HIS A 248 3.55 2.19 -27.16
N PRO A 249 4.13 2.65 -26.04
CA PRO A 249 4.26 4.08 -25.78
C PRO A 249 5.23 4.70 -26.79
N ASP A 250 4.87 5.88 -27.31
CA ASP A 250 5.65 6.61 -28.30
C ASP A 250 6.10 7.97 -27.72
N PRO A 251 7.38 8.08 -27.29
CA PRO A 251 7.94 9.32 -26.78
C PRO A 251 7.87 10.50 -27.76
N GLU A 252 8.07 10.29 -29.07
CA GLU A 252 8.06 11.36 -30.06
C GLU A 252 6.65 11.91 -30.28
N GLN A 253 5.68 11.01 -30.43
CA GLN A 253 4.29 11.42 -30.56
C GLN A 253 3.81 12.12 -29.28
N HIS A 254 4.28 11.69 -28.11
CA HIS A 254 3.95 12.32 -26.84
C HIS A 254 4.54 13.73 -26.71
N ALA A 255 5.81 13.92 -27.02
CA ALA A 255 6.47 15.23 -27.08
C ALA A 255 5.72 16.19 -28.01
N THR A 256 5.42 15.72 -29.23
CA THR A 256 4.65 16.50 -30.22
C THR A 256 3.29 16.93 -29.69
N LYS A 257 2.57 16.05 -28.99
CA LYS A 257 1.28 16.38 -28.37
C LYS A 257 1.44 17.41 -27.26
N ARG A 258 2.44 17.27 -26.39
CA ARG A 258 2.71 18.24 -25.31
C ARG A 258 3.01 19.63 -25.84
N ARG A 259 3.75 19.72 -26.95
CA ARG A 259 4.05 21.00 -27.61
C ARG A 259 2.78 21.70 -28.11
N LYS A 260 1.93 20.98 -28.86
CA LYS A 260 0.65 21.51 -29.36
C LYS A 260 -0.27 21.99 -28.23
N VAL A 261 -0.26 21.27 -27.12
CA VAL A 261 -1.01 21.64 -25.91
C VAL A 261 -0.50 22.94 -25.31
N ALA A 262 0.82 23.06 -25.15
CA ALA A 262 1.44 24.26 -24.61
C ALA A 262 1.17 25.47 -25.52
N GLU A 263 1.29 25.29 -26.84
CA GLU A 263 0.98 26.31 -27.85
C GLU A 263 -0.50 26.74 -27.79
N GLY A 264 -1.42 25.78 -27.69
CA GLY A 264 -2.85 26.06 -27.57
C GLY A 264 -3.24 26.76 -26.25
N SER A 265 -2.63 26.35 -25.13
CA SER A 265 -2.84 27.00 -23.82
C SER A 265 -2.25 28.40 -23.77
N ALA A 266 -1.09 28.63 -24.39
CA ALA A 266 -0.49 29.96 -24.50
C ALA A 266 -1.33 30.87 -25.41
N ALA A 267 -1.88 30.33 -26.50
CA ALA A 267 -2.82 31.05 -27.36
C ALA A 267 -4.13 31.42 -26.62
N ALA A 268 -4.69 30.52 -25.82
CA ALA A 268 -5.87 30.80 -25.01
C ALA A 268 -5.61 31.87 -23.94
N ALA A 269 -4.47 31.79 -23.24
CA ALA A 269 -4.06 32.80 -22.24
C ALA A 269 -3.79 34.18 -22.87
N ALA A 270 -3.26 34.22 -24.10
CA ALA A 270 -3.07 35.47 -24.84
C ALA A 270 -4.39 36.12 -25.29
N VAL A 271 -5.43 35.31 -25.54
CA VAL A 271 -6.78 35.79 -25.87
C VAL A 271 -7.50 36.34 -24.62
N GLU A 272 -7.28 35.75 -23.43
CA GLU A 272 -7.81 36.27 -22.16
C GLU A 272 -7.12 37.57 -21.69
N ALA A 273 -5.89 37.85 -22.14
CA ALA A 273 -5.12 39.04 -21.75
C ALA A 273 -5.42 40.30 -22.62
N ALA A 274 -6.32 40.22 -23.60
CA ALA A 274 -6.69 41.37 -24.43
C ALA A 274 -7.69 42.32 -23.70
N PRO A 275 -7.52 43.65 -23.77
CA PRO A 275 -8.36 44.58 -23.03
C PRO A 275 -9.79 44.60 -23.59
N ALA A 276 -10.76 44.34 -22.72
CA ALA A 276 -12.18 44.29 -23.07
C ALA A 276 -12.73 45.69 -23.38
N THR A 277 -13.15 45.92 -24.62
CA THR A 277 -14.11 46.99 -24.97
C THR A 277 -15.50 46.40 -25.19
N ALA A 278 -16.48 47.04 -24.54
CA ALA A 278 -17.91 46.76 -24.40
C ALA A 278 -18.69 46.22 -25.62
N ALA A 279 -19.63 45.29 -25.41
CA ALA A 279 -21.08 45.57 -25.31
C ALA A 279 -21.99 44.31 -25.40
N ALA A 280 -22.94 44.23 -24.45
CA ALA A 280 -24.38 43.87 -24.57
C ALA A 280 -24.91 42.44 -24.92
N THR A 281 -25.53 41.81 -23.91
CA THR A 281 -26.85 41.10 -23.84
C THR A 281 -27.30 40.03 -24.88
N THR A 282 -27.73 38.82 -24.45
CA THR A 282 -29.16 38.36 -24.23
C THR A 282 -29.30 36.80 -24.10
N SER A 283 -30.14 36.36 -23.12
CA SER A 283 -30.98 35.15 -22.90
C SER A 283 -30.65 33.67 -23.29
N VAL A 284 -30.77 32.80 -22.28
CA VAL A 284 -31.61 31.56 -22.05
C VAL A 284 -31.91 30.51 -23.16
N ALA A 285 -31.77 29.22 -22.73
CA ALA A 285 -32.49 27.96 -23.08
C ALA A 285 -31.90 26.91 -24.08
N ALA A 286 -31.61 25.73 -23.50
CA ALA A 286 -31.91 24.33 -23.87
C ALA A 286 -31.90 23.85 -25.35
N ALA A 287 -31.13 22.78 -25.63
CA ALA A 287 -31.57 21.60 -26.39
C ALA A 287 -30.55 20.44 -26.34
N ALA A 288 -31.07 19.22 -26.39
CA ALA A 288 -30.38 17.95 -26.33
C ALA A 288 -29.87 17.45 -27.70
N ALA A 289 -28.99 16.44 -27.62
CA ALA A 289 -28.71 15.40 -28.61
C ALA A 289 -28.11 15.80 -29.98
N GLY A 290 -26.84 15.43 -30.17
CA GLY A 290 -26.19 15.33 -31.47
C GLY A 290 -24.84 14.64 -31.31
N GLY A 291 -24.79 13.36 -31.69
CA GLY A 291 -23.54 12.60 -31.68
C GLY A 291 -22.56 13.11 -32.73
N SER A 292 -21.32 13.36 -32.30
CA SER A 292 -20.14 13.08 -33.10
C SER A 292 -18.98 12.81 -32.14
N GLU A 293 -18.29 11.69 -32.33
CA GLU A 293 -16.97 11.47 -31.74
C GLU A 293 -16.01 12.48 -32.42
N SER A 294 -15.93 13.71 -31.90
CA SER A 294 -14.93 14.68 -32.34
C SER A 294 -13.64 14.53 -31.54
N ASP A 295 -12.56 14.30 -32.28
CA ASP A 295 -11.23 13.88 -31.88
C ASP A 295 -10.37 15.00 -31.25
N SER A 296 -10.99 15.92 -30.51
CA SER A 296 -10.33 17.18 -30.10
C SER A 296 -10.83 17.71 -28.76
N GLU A 297 -10.53 17.01 -27.67
CA GLU A 297 -10.30 17.60 -26.33
C GLU A 297 -10.00 16.47 -25.32
N TRP A 298 -8.73 16.10 -25.21
CA TRP A 298 -8.23 15.27 -24.10
C TRP A 298 -6.86 15.79 -23.71
N VAL A 299 -6.87 16.99 -23.13
CA VAL A 299 -5.70 17.64 -22.58
C VAL A 299 -6.09 18.14 -21.21
N VAL A 300 -5.96 17.25 -20.22
CA VAL A 300 -5.84 17.70 -18.84
C VAL A 300 -4.36 17.92 -18.61
N VAL A 301 -3.99 19.20 -18.54
CA VAL A 301 -2.73 19.67 -17.96
C VAL A 301 -2.71 19.09 -16.55
N GLY A 302 -1.87 18.08 -16.34
CA GLY A 302 -1.59 17.67 -14.97
C GLY A 302 -0.82 18.82 -14.36
N ASP A 303 -1.33 19.38 -13.26
CA ASP A 303 -0.56 20.32 -12.45
C ASP A 303 0.83 19.72 -12.25
N ALA A 304 1.84 20.45 -12.75
CA ALA A 304 3.25 20.11 -12.56
C ALA A 304 3.68 20.29 -11.08
N ASP A 305 2.75 20.64 -10.19
CA ASP A 305 2.92 20.82 -8.75
C ASP A 305 2.76 19.51 -7.96
N GLY A 306 3.11 18.38 -8.59
CA GLY A 306 3.26 17.11 -7.90
C GLY A 306 4.57 17.03 -7.12
N ASP A 307 4.83 17.96 -6.19
CA ASP A 307 5.78 17.91 -5.07
C ASP A 307 7.03 17.01 -5.29
N ALA A 308 7.66 17.14 -6.47
CA ALA A 308 8.69 16.21 -6.92
C ALA A 308 9.98 16.43 -6.11
N ALA A 309 10.21 17.65 -5.64
CA ALA A 309 11.41 18.10 -4.94
C ALA A 309 11.70 17.32 -3.64
N GLY A 310 10.67 16.75 -2.98
CA GLY A 310 10.82 16.00 -1.72
C GLY A 310 10.85 14.48 -1.85
N SER A 311 10.64 13.91 -3.04
CA SER A 311 10.54 12.46 -3.24
C SER A 311 11.87 11.82 -3.60
N GLU A 312 12.10 10.55 -3.24
CA GLU A 312 13.26 9.76 -3.69
C GLU A 312 13.46 9.79 -5.22
N LEU A 313 12.34 9.83 -5.96
CA LEU A 313 12.31 9.93 -7.41
C LEU A 313 12.82 11.29 -7.89
N GLY A 314 12.48 12.38 -7.21
CA GLY A 314 12.97 13.72 -7.53
C GLY A 314 14.41 13.94 -7.12
N ALA A 315 14.84 13.40 -5.97
CA ALA A 315 16.24 13.46 -5.53
C ALA A 315 17.17 12.65 -6.47
N LEU A 316 16.73 11.47 -6.93
CA LEU A 316 17.48 10.68 -7.90
C LEU A 316 17.44 11.31 -9.30
N ALA A 317 16.28 11.81 -9.75
CA ALA A 317 16.19 12.53 -11.02
C ALA A 317 17.04 13.81 -11.02
N ALA A 318 17.08 14.55 -9.91
CA ALA A 318 17.93 15.73 -9.72
C ALA A 318 19.42 15.34 -9.67
N ALA A 319 19.78 14.24 -9.02
CA ALA A 319 21.16 13.74 -8.99
C ALA A 319 21.62 13.26 -10.39
N MET A 320 20.75 12.58 -11.14
CA MET A 320 21.04 12.15 -12.51
C MET A 320 21.09 13.34 -13.48
N ALA A 321 20.23 14.35 -13.30
CA ALA A 321 20.26 15.59 -14.07
C ALA A 321 21.50 16.44 -13.76
N ALA A 322 21.89 16.54 -12.47
CA ALA A 322 23.11 17.23 -12.06
C ALA A 322 24.38 16.55 -12.60
N ALA A 323 24.41 15.21 -12.65
CA ALA A 323 25.51 14.47 -13.28
C ALA A 323 25.58 14.68 -14.80
N ALA A 324 24.46 14.97 -15.46
CA ALA A 324 24.42 15.30 -16.89
C ALA A 324 24.76 16.78 -17.19
N ALA A 325 24.57 17.69 -16.24
CA ALA A 325 24.81 19.14 -16.39
C ALA A 325 26.28 19.56 -16.25
N ALA A 326 27.18 18.65 -15.85
CA ALA A 326 28.57 18.96 -15.52
C ALA A 326 29.46 19.51 -16.68
N PRO A 327 29.10 19.44 -17.98
CA PRO A 327 29.87 20.15 -19.01
C PRO A 327 29.07 21.16 -19.86
N ALA A 328 27.92 21.67 -19.38
CA ALA A 328 27.11 22.62 -20.16
C ALA A 328 26.98 23.99 -19.46
N ALA A 329 28.11 24.67 -19.26
CA ALA A 329 28.13 26.10 -18.94
C ALA A 329 28.59 26.88 -20.17
N ALA A 330 27.69 27.10 -21.13
CA ALA A 330 27.87 28.08 -22.18
C ALA A 330 26.51 28.72 -22.49
N GLY A 331 26.45 30.05 -22.40
CA GLY A 331 25.24 30.84 -22.60
C GLY A 331 24.63 30.59 -23.97
N GLY A 332 23.42 30.03 -23.98
CA GLY A 332 22.63 29.77 -25.17
C GLY A 332 21.16 30.10 -24.94
N ASP A 333 20.47 30.45 -26.02
CA ASP A 333 19.06 30.83 -26.05
C ASP A 333 18.17 29.76 -25.38
N THR A 334 17.37 30.16 -24.38
CA THR A 334 16.51 29.28 -23.57
C THR A 334 15.56 28.39 -24.39
N SER A 335 15.15 28.84 -25.58
CA SER A 335 14.29 28.05 -26.48
C SER A 335 15.04 26.83 -27.08
N SER A 336 16.30 27.03 -27.46
CA SER A 336 17.17 25.99 -28.03
C SER A 336 17.53 24.91 -27.00
N ALA A 337 17.77 25.32 -25.74
CA ALA A 337 18.06 24.41 -24.63
C ALA A 337 16.86 23.50 -24.27
N ALA A 338 15.63 24.04 -24.29
CA ALA A 338 14.42 23.26 -24.05
C ALA A 338 14.17 22.21 -25.14
N ALA A 339 14.39 22.56 -26.41
CA ALA A 339 14.28 21.63 -27.53
C ALA A 339 15.33 20.50 -27.46
N ALA A 340 16.58 20.83 -27.10
CA ALA A 340 17.64 19.84 -26.90
C ALA A 340 17.34 18.91 -25.72
N ALA A 341 16.81 19.44 -24.61
CA ALA A 341 16.39 18.64 -23.45
C ALA A 341 15.22 17.69 -23.79
N GLU A 342 14.25 18.14 -24.59
CA GLU A 342 13.14 17.30 -25.06
C GLU A 342 13.64 16.19 -26.00
N ALA A 343 14.55 16.51 -26.93
CA ALA A 343 15.16 15.51 -27.81
C ALA A 343 15.98 14.45 -27.04
N GLN A 344 16.76 14.88 -26.03
CA GLN A 344 17.49 13.98 -25.15
C GLN A 344 16.54 13.10 -24.33
N TRP A 345 15.46 13.66 -23.80
CA TRP A 345 14.42 12.92 -23.09
C TRP A 345 13.77 11.85 -23.99
N VAL A 346 13.45 12.18 -25.24
CA VAL A 346 12.94 11.23 -26.24
C VAL A 346 13.95 10.10 -26.48
N ALA A 347 15.21 10.44 -26.71
CA ALA A 347 16.28 9.47 -26.99
C ALA A 347 16.50 8.51 -25.81
N ASP A 348 16.59 9.05 -24.58
CA ASP A 348 16.78 8.24 -23.38
C ASP A 348 15.58 7.33 -23.12
N LEU A 349 14.34 7.81 -23.27
CA LEU A 349 13.17 6.94 -23.10
C LEU A 349 13.11 5.83 -24.13
N LYS A 350 13.43 6.12 -25.40
CA LYS A 350 13.53 5.09 -26.44
C LYS A 350 14.57 4.03 -26.08
N ALA A 351 15.75 4.45 -25.61
CA ALA A 351 16.80 3.53 -25.17
C ALA A 351 16.38 2.69 -23.95
N VAL A 352 15.78 3.31 -22.94
CA VAL A 352 15.23 2.62 -21.76
C VAL A 352 14.19 1.59 -22.18
N PHE A 353 13.22 1.96 -23.02
CA PHE A 353 12.19 1.03 -23.48
C PHE A 353 12.79 -0.14 -24.26
N ALA A 354 13.72 0.13 -25.19
CA ALA A 354 14.40 -0.92 -25.96
C ALA A 354 15.20 -1.88 -25.06
N PHE A 355 15.88 -1.36 -24.03
CA PHE A 355 16.56 -2.18 -23.04
C PHE A 355 15.58 -3.06 -22.26
N LEU A 356 14.48 -2.49 -21.77
CA LEU A 356 13.49 -3.24 -20.98
C LEU A 356 12.74 -4.29 -21.80
N THR A 357 12.48 -4.06 -23.09
CA THR A 357 11.74 -5.01 -23.94
C THR A 357 12.63 -6.02 -24.66
N HIS A 358 13.85 -5.65 -25.03
CA HIS A 358 14.73 -6.43 -25.90
C HIS A 358 16.14 -6.65 -25.35
N GLY A 359 16.52 -6.03 -24.23
CA GLY A 359 17.88 -6.09 -23.69
C GLY A 359 18.90 -5.30 -24.51
N ILE A 360 18.45 -4.40 -25.38
CA ILE A 360 19.33 -3.64 -26.28
C ILE A 360 20.02 -2.52 -25.50
N VAL A 361 21.36 -2.52 -25.54
CA VAL A 361 22.20 -1.41 -25.05
C VAL A 361 22.64 -0.58 -26.26
N PRO A 362 22.42 0.75 -26.26
CA PRO A 362 22.86 1.62 -27.36
C PRO A 362 24.35 1.43 -27.68
N GLY A 363 24.68 1.30 -28.96
CA GLY A 363 26.06 1.18 -29.44
C GLY A 363 26.68 -0.22 -29.37
N GLN A 364 26.03 -1.22 -28.75
CA GLN A 364 26.50 -2.61 -28.79
C GLN A 364 25.94 -3.34 -30.03
N GLU A 365 26.80 -4.09 -30.72
CA GLU A 365 26.39 -4.96 -31.83
C GLU A 365 25.43 -6.05 -31.35
N GLN A 366 24.43 -6.34 -32.19
CA GLN A 366 23.39 -7.32 -31.87
C GLN A 366 23.99 -8.73 -31.81
N PRO A 367 23.64 -9.57 -30.82
CA PRO A 367 23.73 -11.00 -31.05
C PRO A 367 22.75 -11.35 -32.19
N PRO A 368 23.18 -12.10 -33.22
CA PRO A 368 22.32 -12.39 -34.36
C PRO A 368 21.03 -13.07 -33.89
N LYS A 369 19.89 -12.67 -34.49
CA LYS A 369 18.59 -13.34 -34.30
C LYS A 369 18.81 -14.84 -34.42
N ARG A 370 18.40 -15.63 -33.41
CA ARG A 370 18.48 -17.12 -33.37
C ARG A 370 18.40 -17.71 -34.77
N GLN A 371 19.56 -17.96 -35.38
CA GLN A 371 19.66 -18.75 -36.59
C GLN A 371 19.55 -20.21 -36.18
N THR A 372 19.01 -21.05 -37.07
CA THR A 372 18.99 -22.50 -36.86
C THR A 372 20.43 -23.00 -36.65
N ALA A 373 20.60 -24.06 -35.87
CA ALA A 373 21.93 -24.58 -35.50
C ALA A 373 22.86 -24.85 -36.71
N ALA A 374 22.29 -25.07 -37.90
CA ALA A 374 23.02 -25.23 -39.15
C ALA A 374 23.70 -23.93 -39.64
N ALA A 375 23.04 -22.78 -39.54
CA ALA A 375 23.58 -21.49 -40.00
C ALA A 375 24.61 -20.89 -39.02
N ALA A 376 24.54 -21.26 -37.73
CA ALA A 376 25.55 -20.91 -36.74
C ALA A 376 26.90 -21.61 -36.97
N ALA A 377 26.90 -22.82 -37.54
CA ALA A 377 28.12 -23.54 -37.88
C ALA A 377 28.83 -22.96 -39.12
N GLU A 378 28.04 -22.49 -40.10
CA GLU A 378 28.55 -21.86 -41.33
C GLU A 378 29.16 -20.48 -41.04
N ALA A 379 28.51 -19.67 -40.18
CA ALA A 379 29.03 -18.36 -39.76
C ALA A 379 30.31 -18.46 -38.91
N ALA A 380 30.47 -19.52 -38.11
CA ALA A 380 31.67 -19.76 -37.30
C ALA A 380 32.90 -20.16 -38.15
N MET A 381 32.70 -20.79 -39.32
CA MET A 381 33.79 -21.08 -40.25
C MET A 381 34.24 -19.85 -41.04
N ALA A 382 33.34 -18.87 -41.27
CA ALA A 382 33.66 -17.63 -41.98
C ALA A 382 34.39 -16.60 -41.09
N SER A 383 34.07 -16.52 -39.79
CA SER A 383 34.66 -15.54 -38.87
C SER A 383 36.07 -15.87 -38.38
N ALA A 384 36.55 -17.11 -38.61
CA ALA A 384 37.91 -17.53 -38.25
C ALA A 384 39.01 -16.89 -39.13
N SER A 385 38.64 -16.25 -40.25
CA SER A 385 39.58 -15.64 -41.20
C SER A 385 39.84 -14.14 -40.99
N GLU A 386 39.06 -13.44 -40.14
CA GLU A 386 39.16 -11.97 -39.99
C GLU A 386 39.62 -11.50 -38.59
N ALA A 387 39.94 -12.42 -37.67
CA ALA A 387 40.30 -12.10 -36.29
C ALA A 387 41.74 -11.58 -36.08
N ALA A 388 42.39 -11.04 -37.12
CA ALA A 388 43.78 -10.58 -37.07
C ALA A 388 43.95 -9.13 -37.55
N ALA A 389 43.08 -8.21 -37.10
CA ALA A 389 43.34 -6.78 -36.98
C ALA A 389 42.10 -6.08 -36.40
N ALA A 390 41.88 -6.15 -35.09
CA ALA A 390 40.85 -5.35 -34.43
C ALA A 390 41.50 -4.35 -33.47
N GLU A 391 41.54 -3.08 -33.90
CA GLU A 391 41.71 -1.94 -33.00
C GLU A 391 40.74 -2.07 -31.81
N ALA A 392 41.21 -1.69 -30.62
CA ALA A 392 40.39 -1.70 -29.41
C ALA A 392 39.07 -0.96 -29.67
N PRO A 393 37.90 -1.58 -29.41
CA PRO A 393 36.62 -0.98 -29.76
C PRO A 393 36.47 0.35 -29.02
N ALA A 394 36.10 1.40 -29.75
CA ALA A 394 35.80 2.72 -29.20
C ALA A 394 34.88 2.55 -27.97
N ARG A 395 35.31 3.05 -26.80
CA ARG A 395 34.51 2.97 -25.57
C ARG A 395 33.15 3.61 -25.83
N ILE A 396 32.11 2.80 -25.86
CA ILE A 396 30.73 3.26 -25.99
C ILE A 396 30.41 4.09 -24.75
N VAL A 397 30.17 5.39 -24.95
CA VAL A 397 29.75 6.28 -23.86
C VAL A 397 28.24 6.22 -23.74
N LEU A 398 27.75 5.51 -22.71
CA LEU A 398 26.32 5.45 -22.39
C LEU A 398 25.86 6.74 -21.72
N SER A 399 24.60 7.12 -21.94
CA SER A 399 23.98 8.18 -21.15
C SER A 399 23.95 7.78 -19.66
N PRO A 400 23.95 8.72 -18.71
CA PRO A 400 23.91 8.41 -17.28
C PRO A 400 22.74 7.48 -16.89
N VAL A 401 21.59 7.65 -17.54
CA VAL A 401 20.40 6.79 -17.33
C VAL A 401 20.64 5.37 -17.81
N MET A 402 21.25 5.20 -18.99
CA MET A 402 21.58 3.88 -19.52
C MET A 402 22.68 3.19 -18.71
N GLN A 403 23.70 3.92 -18.28
CA GLN A 403 24.74 3.37 -17.40
C GLN A 403 24.15 2.86 -16.08
N TYR A 404 23.24 3.62 -15.47
CA TYR A 404 22.52 3.19 -14.27
C TYR A 404 21.75 1.88 -14.49
N LEU A 405 21.04 1.74 -15.62
CA LEU A 405 20.28 0.52 -15.95
C LEU A 405 21.18 -0.70 -16.15
N VAL A 406 22.28 -0.53 -16.88
CA VAL A 406 23.24 -1.60 -17.14
C VAL A 406 23.90 -2.04 -15.84
N ASP A 407 24.35 -1.10 -15.01
CA ASP A 407 24.97 -1.42 -13.72
C ASP A 407 23.98 -2.06 -12.73
N ALA A 408 22.72 -1.65 -12.75
CA ALA A 408 21.66 -2.29 -11.98
C ALA A 408 21.41 -3.73 -12.46
N HIS A 409 21.43 -3.96 -13.77
CA HIS A 409 21.32 -5.30 -14.35
C HIS A 409 22.50 -6.18 -13.93
N ARG A 410 23.73 -5.65 -14.03
CA ARG A 410 24.96 -6.32 -13.61
C ARG A 410 24.91 -6.73 -12.14
N LEU A 411 24.59 -5.80 -11.23
CA LEU A 411 24.44 -6.10 -9.80
C LEU A 411 23.37 -7.17 -9.53
N ARG A 412 22.28 -7.15 -10.31
CA ARG A 412 21.17 -8.09 -10.14
C ARG A 412 21.48 -9.47 -10.74
N LYS A 413 22.20 -9.57 -11.85
CA LYS A 413 22.29 -10.81 -12.67
C LYS A 413 23.69 -11.42 -12.74
N GLU A 414 24.73 -10.60 -12.68
CA GLU A 414 26.11 -11.02 -12.98
C GLU A 414 26.98 -11.09 -11.73
N VAL A 415 26.84 -10.15 -10.80
CA VAL A 415 27.62 -10.17 -9.54
C VAL A 415 27.09 -11.30 -8.65
N ARG A 416 27.90 -12.34 -8.44
CA ARG A 416 27.56 -13.55 -7.70
C ARG A 416 28.70 -13.94 -6.78
N ALA A 417 28.38 -14.24 -5.52
CA ALA A 417 29.32 -14.91 -4.64
C ALA A 417 29.26 -16.42 -4.90
N PRO A 418 30.37 -17.16 -4.73
CA PRO A 418 30.35 -18.61 -4.84
C PRO A 418 29.36 -19.22 -3.82
N PRO A 419 28.73 -20.37 -4.15
CA PRO A 419 27.78 -21.02 -3.23
C PRO A 419 28.51 -21.51 -1.97
N PRO A 420 27.85 -21.52 -0.80
CA PRO A 420 28.48 -21.97 0.44
C PRO A 420 29.06 -23.36 0.29
N LEU A 421 30.29 -23.56 0.78
CA LEU A 421 30.90 -24.89 0.86
C LEU A 421 29.97 -25.82 1.67
N LYS A 422 29.66 -26.99 1.12
CA LYS A 422 28.81 -27.97 1.82
C LYS A 422 29.64 -28.61 2.93
N SER A 423 29.21 -28.49 4.18
CA SER A 423 29.65 -29.44 5.21
C SER A 423 29.19 -30.84 4.79
N ALA A 424 30.09 -31.81 4.69
CA ALA A 424 29.79 -33.19 4.28
C ALA A 424 28.92 -33.99 5.30
N ALA A 425 28.15 -33.32 6.16
CA ALA A 425 27.29 -33.94 7.17
C ALA A 425 25.84 -34.08 6.68
N GLY A 426 25.59 -34.85 5.62
CA GLY A 426 24.20 -35.02 5.17
C GLY A 426 23.93 -35.80 3.89
N LYS A 427 24.64 -36.92 3.63
CA LYS A 427 24.17 -37.96 2.70
C LYS A 427 25.00 -39.25 2.78
N ARG A 428 25.03 -39.93 3.94
CA ARG A 428 25.23 -41.39 3.94
C ARG A 428 23.85 -42.04 3.97
N GLY A 429 23.49 -42.66 2.85
CA GLY A 429 22.34 -43.55 2.78
C GLY A 429 22.52 -44.68 3.79
N ARG A 430 21.40 -45.17 4.31
CA ARG A 430 21.36 -46.48 4.98
C ARG A 430 22.07 -47.50 4.10
N ASP A 431 22.86 -48.35 4.74
CA ASP A 431 23.53 -49.56 4.24
C ASP A 431 25.03 -49.40 3.94
N ALA A 432 25.84 -49.35 5.01
CA ALA A 432 27.08 -50.12 5.14
C ALA A 432 27.64 -49.96 6.57
N ALA A 433 27.86 -51.08 7.25
CA ALA A 433 28.41 -51.17 8.59
C ALA A 433 29.96 -51.20 8.56
N GLU A 434 30.55 -50.79 9.70
CA GLU A 434 31.91 -51.06 10.18
C GLU A 434 33.11 -50.44 9.43
N SER A 435 33.59 -49.32 9.96
CA SER A 435 34.91 -49.20 10.61
C SER A 435 35.07 -47.78 11.18
N ASP A 436 35.47 -47.73 12.44
CA ASP A 436 35.79 -46.52 13.19
C ASP A 436 37.03 -45.84 12.59
N GLU A 437 36.84 -44.63 12.07
CA GLU A 437 37.79 -43.51 12.09
C GLU A 437 36.99 -42.27 11.63
N GLU A 438 36.53 -41.47 12.58
CA GLU A 438 35.92 -40.16 12.33
C GLU A 438 37.02 -39.18 11.86
N HIS A 439 37.43 -39.29 10.59
CA HIS A 439 38.04 -38.16 9.90
C HIS A 439 36.90 -37.20 9.51
N GLU A 440 36.77 -36.12 10.28
CA GLU A 440 36.08 -34.92 9.78
C GLU A 440 36.89 -34.42 8.58
N ASP A 441 36.47 -34.78 7.36
CA ASP A 441 37.02 -34.20 6.12
C ASP A 441 36.66 -32.70 6.09
N GLU A 442 37.47 -31.91 6.80
CA GLU A 442 37.51 -30.46 6.73
C GLU A 442 37.90 -30.08 5.29
N ALA A 443 37.18 -29.14 4.68
CA ALA A 443 37.46 -28.74 3.31
C ALA A 443 38.92 -28.26 3.18
N ASP A 444 39.58 -28.60 2.08
CA ASP A 444 40.97 -28.22 1.82
C ASP A 444 41.18 -26.71 2.08
N PRO A 445 42.15 -26.31 2.93
CA PRO A 445 42.45 -24.91 3.23
C PRO A 445 42.64 -24.04 1.98
N GLU A 446 43.16 -24.58 0.88
CA GLU A 446 43.33 -23.85 -0.38
C GLU A 446 41.97 -23.54 -1.03
N VAL A 447 41.04 -24.50 -1.01
CA VAL A 447 39.67 -24.32 -1.51
C VAL A 447 38.88 -23.33 -0.65
N ILE A 448 39.10 -23.32 0.67
CA ILE A 448 38.51 -22.31 1.56
C ILE A 448 39.04 -20.92 1.21
N ALA A 449 40.35 -20.76 1.05
CA ALA A 449 40.98 -19.49 0.71
C ALA A 449 40.51 -18.94 -0.65
N GLU A 450 40.41 -19.78 -1.68
CA GLU A 450 39.86 -19.40 -2.98
C GLU A 450 38.39 -18.98 -2.89
N HIS A 451 37.58 -19.73 -2.13
CA HIS A 451 36.17 -19.43 -1.90
C HIS A 451 35.98 -18.09 -1.18
N GLU A 452 36.80 -17.81 -0.16
CA GLU A 452 36.80 -16.54 0.57
C GLU A 452 37.23 -15.36 -0.33
N ALA A 453 38.28 -15.54 -1.13
CA ALA A 453 38.77 -14.52 -2.05
C ALA A 453 37.72 -14.16 -3.12
N ALA A 454 37.10 -15.16 -3.75
CA ALA A 454 36.03 -14.94 -4.74
C ALA A 454 34.80 -14.28 -4.11
N THR A 455 34.47 -14.64 -2.85
CA THR A 455 33.40 -13.96 -2.11
C THR A 455 33.73 -12.51 -1.82
N ALA A 456 34.97 -12.21 -1.41
CA ALA A 456 35.43 -10.85 -1.15
C ALA A 456 35.40 -9.98 -2.41
N GLU A 457 35.81 -10.50 -3.57
CA GLU A 457 35.74 -9.79 -4.85
C GLU A 457 34.29 -9.46 -5.24
N ALA A 458 33.37 -10.41 -5.09
CA ALA A 458 31.95 -10.21 -5.37
C ALA A 458 31.34 -9.15 -4.44
N VAL A 459 31.70 -9.16 -3.15
CA VAL A 459 31.28 -8.17 -2.16
C VAL A 459 31.81 -6.78 -2.54
N GLU A 460 33.09 -6.64 -2.86
CA GLU A 460 33.69 -5.34 -3.20
C GLU A 460 33.08 -4.75 -4.48
N THR A 461 32.85 -5.60 -5.49
CA THR A 461 32.14 -5.19 -6.71
C THR A 461 30.74 -4.69 -6.39
N ALA A 462 30.00 -5.40 -5.52
CA ALA A 462 28.68 -4.99 -5.09
C ALA A 462 28.71 -3.65 -4.32
N LEU A 463 29.63 -3.49 -3.37
CA LEU A 463 29.80 -2.27 -2.59
C LEU A 463 30.11 -1.06 -3.48
N THR A 464 30.98 -1.24 -4.47
CA THR A 464 31.31 -0.20 -5.47
C THR A 464 30.07 0.25 -6.23
N LEU A 465 29.29 -0.69 -6.78
CA LEU A 465 28.07 -0.36 -7.53
C LEU A 465 27.01 0.29 -6.63
N ILE A 466 26.84 -0.22 -5.40
CA ILE A 466 25.90 0.31 -4.41
C ILE A 466 26.24 1.76 -4.08
N ARG A 467 27.50 2.08 -3.77
CA ARG A 467 27.97 3.44 -3.46
C ARG A 467 27.86 4.38 -4.66
N ARG A 468 28.21 3.91 -5.85
CA ARG A 468 28.18 4.73 -7.09
C ARG A 468 26.76 5.19 -7.43
N HIS A 469 25.78 4.30 -7.36
CA HIS A 469 24.43 4.56 -7.86
C HIS A 469 23.36 4.66 -6.77
N ARG A 470 23.76 4.56 -5.50
CA ARG A 470 22.87 4.46 -4.33
C ARG A 470 21.82 3.35 -4.48
N PHE A 471 22.25 2.19 -4.97
CA PHE A 471 21.36 1.05 -5.12
C PHE A 471 20.86 0.56 -3.76
N GLY A 472 19.56 0.29 -3.66
CA GLY A 472 18.96 -0.39 -2.51
C GLY A 472 19.04 -1.92 -2.63
N HIS A 473 18.69 -2.61 -1.55
CA HIS A 473 18.69 -4.08 -1.46
C HIS A 473 17.92 -4.79 -2.59
N GLU A 474 16.92 -4.16 -3.19
CA GLU A 474 16.14 -4.70 -4.31
C GLU A 474 16.97 -4.91 -5.60
N HIS A 475 18.14 -4.28 -5.69
CA HIS A 475 19.04 -4.40 -6.85
C HIS A 475 19.98 -5.59 -6.72
N VAL A 476 20.22 -6.09 -5.50
CA VAL A 476 21.12 -7.23 -5.26
C VAL A 476 20.36 -8.52 -5.50
N GLY A 477 20.70 -9.22 -6.58
CA GLY A 477 20.03 -10.49 -6.93
C GLY A 477 20.64 -11.72 -6.27
N ASP A 478 21.80 -11.58 -5.63
CA ASP A 478 22.51 -12.66 -4.98
C ASP A 478 22.19 -12.72 -3.47
N THR A 479 21.72 -13.88 -3.02
CA THR A 479 21.30 -14.06 -1.62
C THR A 479 22.46 -14.17 -0.63
N VAL A 480 23.65 -14.56 -1.09
CA VAL A 480 24.86 -14.64 -0.25
C VAL A 480 25.34 -13.22 0.03
N LEU A 481 25.35 -12.34 -0.97
CA LEU A 481 25.64 -10.91 -0.78
C LEU A 481 24.65 -10.26 0.20
N LEU A 482 23.35 -10.59 0.14
CA LEU A 482 22.33 -10.11 1.09
C LEU A 482 22.44 -10.71 2.50
N ARG A 483 23.35 -11.66 2.74
CA ARG A 483 23.74 -12.16 4.07
C ARG A 483 25.00 -11.49 4.60
N ASN A 484 25.69 -10.67 3.81
CA ASN A 484 26.89 -9.99 4.25
C ASN A 484 26.54 -8.67 4.99
N PRO A 485 27.00 -8.47 6.25
CA PRO A 485 26.72 -7.25 7.01
C PRO A 485 27.24 -5.96 6.36
N ALA A 486 28.37 -6.01 5.65
CA ALA A 486 28.96 -4.83 5.00
C ALA A 486 28.08 -4.27 3.88
N VAL A 487 27.37 -5.16 3.15
CA VAL A 487 26.41 -4.76 2.12
C VAL A 487 25.24 -3.97 2.72
N TRP A 488 24.75 -4.38 3.90
CA TRP A 488 23.71 -3.66 4.62
C TRP A 488 24.21 -2.34 5.23
N GLY A 489 25.45 -2.31 5.72
CA GLY A 489 26.13 -1.08 6.13
C GLY A 489 26.17 -0.05 4.99
N ALA A 490 26.57 -0.47 3.79
CA ALA A 490 26.61 0.41 2.61
C ALA A 490 25.23 0.97 2.23
N PHE A 491 24.14 0.21 2.40
CA PHE A 491 22.81 0.77 2.19
C PHE A 491 22.47 1.87 3.21
N LEU A 492 22.84 1.70 4.48
CA LEU A 492 22.63 2.71 5.52
C LEU A 492 23.48 3.97 5.27
N GLU A 493 24.72 3.80 4.83
CA GLU A 493 25.63 4.89 4.45
C GLU A 493 25.08 5.73 3.30
N ASN A 494 24.56 5.05 2.25
CA ASN A 494 23.96 5.70 1.07
C ASN A 494 22.58 6.32 1.32
N GLY A 495 22.08 6.27 2.55
CA GLY A 495 20.81 6.88 2.92
C GLY A 495 19.60 6.04 2.57
N MET A 496 19.63 4.72 2.87
CA MET A 496 18.51 3.79 2.71
C MET A 496 17.13 4.45 2.93
N PRO A 497 16.16 4.28 2.01
CA PRO A 497 14.77 4.71 2.19
C PRO A 497 14.21 4.40 3.57
N LEU A 498 13.53 5.36 4.23
CA LEU A 498 13.09 5.20 5.62
C LEU A 498 12.11 4.01 5.76
N THR A 499 11.19 3.86 4.82
CA THR A 499 10.25 2.73 4.78
C THR A 499 10.94 1.38 4.51
N ALA A 500 12.07 1.36 3.79
CA ALA A 500 12.86 0.14 3.58
C ALA A 500 13.67 -0.21 4.82
N MET A 501 14.22 0.80 5.51
CA MET A 501 14.93 0.64 6.77
C MET A 501 14.03 0.01 7.83
N ILE A 502 12.84 0.57 8.05
CA ILE A 502 11.84 0.08 9.00
C ILE A 502 11.48 -1.40 8.72
N ARG A 503 11.24 -1.76 7.45
CA ARG A 503 10.87 -3.13 7.06
C ARG A 503 12.00 -4.15 7.24
N ASN A 504 13.26 -3.71 7.30
CA ASN A 504 14.43 -4.58 7.35
C ASN A 504 15.18 -4.54 8.69
N LEU A 505 14.62 -3.90 9.74
CA LEU A 505 15.25 -3.85 11.06
C LEU A 505 15.55 -5.24 11.63
N GLY A 506 14.61 -6.18 11.50
CA GLY A 506 14.80 -7.57 11.94
C GLY A 506 15.94 -8.25 11.19
N ARG A 507 16.04 -8.02 9.87
CA ARG A 507 17.12 -8.57 9.03
C ARG A 507 18.49 -7.98 9.40
N MET A 508 18.57 -6.66 9.62
CA MET A 508 19.81 -6.02 10.05
C MET A 508 20.23 -6.45 11.46
N SER A 509 19.28 -6.77 12.33
CA SER A 509 19.57 -7.32 13.67
C SER A 509 20.04 -8.77 13.60
N GLU A 510 19.39 -9.62 12.78
CA GLU A 510 19.81 -11.00 12.52
C GLU A 510 21.26 -11.07 12.00
N LEU A 511 21.69 -10.07 11.23
CA LEU A 511 23.04 -10.00 10.66
C LEU A 511 24.06 -9.27 11.56
N GLY A 512 23.70 -8.86 12.78
CA GLY A 512 24.59 -8.14 13.69
C GLY A 512 24.95 -6.71 13.23
N VAL A 513 24.26 -6.16 12.22
CA VAL A 513 24.50 -4.79 11.72
C VAL A 513 24.14 -3.77 12.80
N LEU A 514 23.04 -4.01 13.53
CA LEU A 514 22.55 -3.09 14.57
C LEU A 514 23.26 -3.25 15.92
N GLU A 515 24.18 -4.19 16.06
CA GLU A 515 25.07 -4.30 17.23
C GLU A 515 26.23 -3.30 17.13
N GLN A 516 26.52 -2.82 15.93
CA GLN A 516 27.57 -1.84 15.69
C GLN A 516 27.07 -0.43 16.06
N PRO A 517 27.72 0.28 17.00
CA PRO A 517 27.22 1.55 17.52
C PRO A 517 26.93 2.61 16.45
N GLY A 518 27.79 2.70 15.43
CA GLY A 518 27.63 3.68 14.34
C GLY A 518 26.38 3.47 13.48
N TYR A 519 26.03 2.21 13.18
CA TYR A 519 24.82 1.89 12.42
C TYR A 519 23.57 1.97 13.30
N GLN A 520 23.66 1.49 14.55
CA GLN A 520 22.56 1.59 15.51
C GLN A 520 22.13 3.05 15.69
N GLN A 521 23.09 3.94 15.96
CA GLN A 521 22.83 5.37 16.17
C GLN A 521 22.20 6.00 14.92
N ARG A 522 22.76 5.72 13.73
CA ARG A 522 22.21 6.21 12.45
C ARG A 522 20.74 5.80 12.26
N VAL A 523 20.40 4.56 12.60
CA VAL A 523 19.02 4.05 12.51
C VAL A 523 18.12 4.76 13.53
N THR A 524 18.54 4.85 14.79
CA THR A 524 17.73 5.50 15.84
C THR A 524 17.51 6.98 15.57
N ASP A 525 18.51 7.69 15.07
CA ASP A 525 18.43 9.12 14.75
C ASP A 525 17.46 9.35 13.59
N ARG A 526 17.52 8.52 12.54
CA ARG A 526 16.56 8.59 11.43
C ARG A 526 15.13 8.27 11.84
N LEU A 527 14.92 7.35 12.78
CA LEU A 527 13.58 7.05 13.29
C LEU A 527 13.01 8.21 14.11
N ARG A 528 13.86 8.99 14.78
CA ARG A 528 13.45 10.15 15.60
C ARG A 528 13.39 11.47 14.82
N ASP A 529 13.67 11.45 13.52
CA ASP A 529 13.56 12.64 12.67
C ASP A 529 12.13 12.80 12.14
N ALA A 530 11.36 13.67 12.79
CA ALA A 530 9.99 13.99 12.40
C ALA A 530 9.87 14.55 10.97
N LYS A 531 10.86 15.30 10.48
CA LYS A 531 10.86 15.85 9.11
C LYS A 531 11.07 14.72 8.10
N ALA A 532 11.98 13.80 8.38
CA ALA A 532 12.22 12.63 7.53
C ALA A 532 11.00 11.69 7.49
N LEU A 533 10.34 11.45 8.63
CA LEU A 533 9.11 10.66 8.71
C LEU A 533 7.99 11.27 7.85
N THR A 534 7.80 12.58 7.96
CA THR A 534 6.80 13.33 7.19
C THR A 534 7.11 13.32 5.69
N ALA A 535 8.36 13.61 5.30
CA ALA A 535 8.78 13.61 3.91
C ALA A 535 8.66 12.23 3.25
N ALA A 536 9.01 11.17 3.98
CA ALA A 536 8.87 9.79 3.52
C ALA A 536 7.42 9.26 3.60
N ARG A 537 6.47 10.07 4.11
CA ARG A 537 5.06 9.71 4.33
C ARG A 537 4.90 8.39 5.08
N VAL A 538 5.70 8.21 6.13
CA VAL A 538 5.64 7.00 6.96
C VAL A 538 4.36 7.03 7.77
N HIS A 539 3.49 6.06 7.54
CA HIS A 539 2.24 5.95 8.28
C HIS A 539 2.49 5.50 9.72
N PRO A 540 1.84 6.08 10.75
CA PRO A 540 1.96 5.64 12.15
C PRO A 540 1.71 4.13 12.30
N MET A 541 0.67 3.61 11.66
CA MET A 541 0.38 2.17 11.70
C MET A 541 1.45 1.28 11.08
N THR A 542 2.23 1.77 10.10
CA THR A 542 3.39 1.01 9.59
C THR A 542 4.49 0.92 10.66
N LEU A 543 4.64 1.96 11.48
CA LEU A 543 5.56 1.94 12.62
C LEU A 543 5.05 1.05 13.75
N LEU A 544 3.73 1.03 14.02
CA LEU A 544 3.15 0.10 14.98
C LEU A 544 3.35 -1.36 14.56
N ASP A 545 3.07 -1.70 13.30
CA ASP A 545 3.30 -3.05 12.76
C ASP A 545 4.78 -3.43 12.80
N ALA A 546 5.67 -2.49 12.43
CA ALA A 546 7.10 -2.71 12.51
C ALA A 546 7.60 -2.89 13.94
N MET A 547 7.09 -2.11 14.90
CA MET A 547 7.43 -2.21 16.32
C MET A 547 6.97 -3.55 16.90
N CYS A 548 5.71 -3.93 16.71
CA CYS A 548 5.19 -5.21 17.18
C CYS A 548 5.94 -6.38 16.54
N THR A 549 6.20 -6.33 15.22
CA THR A 549 6.98 -7.35 14.53
C THR A 549 8.41 -7.44 15.05
N TYR A 550 9.09 -6.29 15.23
CA TYR A 550 10.47 -6.24 15.68
C TYR A 550 10.62 -6.79 17.11
N ARG A 551 9.70 -6.41 18.01
CA ARG A 551 9.66 -6.90 19.39
C ARG A 551 9.42 -8.41 19.48
N ASN A 552 8.61 -8.97 18.59
CA ASN A 552 8.38 -10.42 18.55
C ASN A 552 9.63 -11.24 18.20
N GLY A 553 10.70 -10.61 17.69
CA GLY A 553 11.98 -11.27 17.43
C GLY A 553 11.95 -12.30 16.29
N ALA A 554 10.88 -12.32 15.49
CA ALA A 554 10.68 -13.30 14.43
C ALA A 554 9.88 -12.74 13.25
N GLY A 555 10.27 -13.14 12.03
CA GLY A 555 9.58 -12.72 10.82
C GLY A 555 8.21 -13.40 10.65
N ALA A 556 7.18 -12.63 10.29
CA ALA A 556 5.81 -13.14 10.14
C ALA A 556 5.64 -14.26 9.08
N ARG A 557 6.52 -14.32 8.08
CA ARG A 557 6.45 -15.29 6.95
C ARG A 557 7.72 -16.11 6.76
N GLY A 558 8.71 -15.98 7.66
CA GLY A 558 10.05 -16.55 7.47
C GLY A 558 10.56 -17.32 8.69
N LYS A 559 11.72 -17.96 8.53
CA LYS A 559 12.46 -18.59 9.64
C LYS A 559 13.41 -17.64 10.37
N ALA A 560 13.54 -16.40 9.87
CA ALA A 560 14.42 -15.38 10.45
C ALA A 560 14.02 -15.09 11.90
N ARG A 561 15.01 -15.09 12.78
CA ARG A 561 14.90 -14.77 14.20
C ARG A 561 16.00 -13.79 14.57
N TRP A 562 15.69 -12.88 15.49
CA TRP A 562 16.65 -11.91 16.00
C TRP A 562 16.34 -11.58 17.45
N ALA A 563 17.36 -11.10 18.18
CA ALA A 563 17.16 -10.46 19.47
C ALA A 563 16.76 -8.99 19.24
N PRO A 564 15.63 -8.51 19.78
CA PRO A 564 15.24 -7.11 19.66
C PRO A 564 16.24 -6.19 20.38
N VAL A 565 16.76 -5.18 19.68
CA VAL A 565 17.65 -4.17 20.27
C VAL A 565 16.81 -3.09 20.96
N ALA A 566 16.98 -2.93 22.28
CA ALA A 566 16.16 -2.03 23.10
C ALA A 566 16.13 -0.58 22.58
N ALA A 567 17.26 -0.05 22.13
CA ALA A 567 17.34 1.31 21.58
C ALA A 567 16.52 1.48 20.29
N VAL A 568 16.46 0.45 19.44
CA VAL A 568 15.67 0.45 18.21
C VAL A 568 14.18 0.34 18.52
N THR A 569 13.80 -0.52 19.48
CA THR A 569 12.40 -0.62 19.95
C THR A 569 11.90 0.71 20.51
N ALA A 570 12.70 1.38 21.36
CA ALA A 570 12.36 2.69 21.89
C ALA A 570 12.25 3.74 20.78
N ALA A 571 13.17 3.75 19.81
CA ALA A 571 13.13 4.68 18.68
C ALA A 571 11.93 4.45 17.74
N LEU A 572 11.50 3.20 17.53
CA LEU A 572 10.29 2.88 16.76
C LEU A 572 9.03 3.40 17.46
N GLU A 573 8.97 3.30 18.78
CA GLU A 573 7.86 3.86 19.55
C GLU A 573 7.86 5.40 19.49
N ASP A 574 9.01 6.04 19.67
CA ASP A 574 9.12 7.50 19.54
C ASP A 574 8.69 7.93 18.12
N ALA A 575 9.14 7.22 17.08
CA ALA A 575 8.76 7.43 15.69
C ALA A 575 7.25 7.29 15.47
N PHE A 576 6.60 6.31 16.10
CA PHE A 576 5.15 6.10 16.00
C PHE A 576 4.38 7.35 16.39
N TYR A 577 4.75 7.98 17.51
CA TYR A 577 4.12 9.21 17.97
C TYR A 577 4.47 10.42 17.09
N LEU A 578 5.72 10.54 16.65
CA LEU A 578 6.17 11.60 15.73
C LEU A 578 5.51 11.52 14.34
N ALA A 579 5.07 10.34 13.92
CA ALA A 579 4.43 10.14 12.62
C ALA A 579 2.98 10.64 12.56
N PHE A 580 2.32 10.86 13.71
CA PHE A 580 1.04 11.55 13.70
C PHE A 580 1.26 13.02 13.34
N LYS A 581 0.40 13.56 12.48
CA LYS A 581 0.41 15.00 12.18
C LYS A 581 0.25 15.75 13.50
N ASN A 582 1.04 16.81 13.71
CA ASN A 582 0.87 17.68 14.86
C ASN A 582 -0.54 18.28 14.80
N VAL A 583 -1.45 17.73 15.60
CA VAL A 583 -2.82 18.23 15.72
C VAL A 583 -2.81 19.29 16.80
N VAL A 584 -3.35 20.46 16.46
CA VAL A 584 -3.62 21.49 17.46
C VAL A 584 -4.57 20.88 18.48
N PRO A 585 -4.28 20.91 19.79
CA PRO A 585 -5.21 20.40 20.80
C PRO A 585 -6.55 21.13 20.75
N THR A 586 -7.65 20.44 21.05
CA THR A 586 -8.96 21.08 21.19
C THR A 586 -9.15 21.73 22.56
N GLY A 587 -8.40 21.27 23.56
CA GLY A 587 -8.51 21.74 24.94
C GLY A 587 -9.78 21.27 25.65
N LYS A 588 -10.50 20.32 25.07
CA LYS A 588 -11.73 19.75 25.63
C LYS A 588 -11.44 18.59 26.58
N ARG A 589 -12.45 18.18 27.36
CA ARG A 589 -12.33 17.07 28.31
C ARG A 589 -12.73 15.76 27.65
N TYR A 590 -11.73 14.90 27.41
CA TYR A 590 -11.93 13.59 26.79
C TYR A 590 -12.09 12.48 27.82
N LEU A 591 -13.06 11.59 27.59
CA LEU A 591 -13.14 10.29 28.24
C LEU A 591 -12.98 9.18 27.20
N LEU A 592 -11.87 8.46 27.26
CA LEU A 592 -11.58 7.31 26.42
C LEU A 592 -12.17 6.04 27.03
N GLY A 593 -12.95 5.29 26.26
CA GLY A 593 -13.36 3.93 26.57
C GLY A 593 -12.58 2.96 25.71
N LEU A 594 -11.68 2.19 26.30
CA LEU A 594 -10.93 1.13 25.63
C LEU A 594 -11.68 -0.19 25.78
N ASP A 595 -12.14 -0.75 24.67
CA ASP A 595 -12.71 -2.08 24.64
C ASP A 595 -11.60 -3.12 24.88
N VAL A 596 -11.75 -3.92 25.93
CA VAL A 596 -10.81 -4.99 26.30
C VAL A 596 -11.42 -6.38 26.15
N SER A 597 -12.56 -6.48 25.46
CA SER A 597 -13.24 -7.75 25.17
C SER A 597 -12.37 -8.74 24.38
N GLY A 598 -12.84 -9.98 24.30
CA GLY A 598 -12.15 -11.08 23.62
C GLY A 598 -11.85 -10.78 22.15
N SER A 599 -12.80 -10.15 21.44
CA SER A 599 -12.68 -9.84 20.02
C SER A 599 -11.56 -8.82 19.74
N MET A 600 -11.28 -7.91 20.67
CA MET A 600 -10.16 -6.98 20.59
C MET A 600 -8.79 -7.67 20.69
N GLY A 601 -8.73 -8.88 21.25
CA GLY A 601 -7.51 -9.68 21.35
C GLY A 601 -7.11 -10.41 20.08
N CYS A 602 -7.95 -10.39 19.03
CA CYS A 602 -7.62 -11.06 17.78
C CYS A 602 -6.49 -10.36 17.03
N ALA A 603 -5.48 -11.14 16.66
CA ALA A 603 -4.41 -10.70 15.78
C ALA A 603 -4.94 -10.40 14.37
N ASN A 604 -4.16 -9.64 13.59
CA ASN A 604 -4.43 -9.27 12.20
C ASN A 604 -5.35 -8.06 12.00
N CYS A 605 -5.24 -7.04 12.84
CA CYS A 605 -5.92 -5.77 12.64
C CYS A 605 -5.53 -5.20 11.25
N SER A 606 -6.49 -5.10 10.34
CA SER A 606 -6.26 -4.64 8.95
C SER A 606 -5.17 -5.41 8.19
N GLY A 607 -5.05 -6.70 8.50
CA GLY A 607 -4.05 -7.61 7.94
C GLY A 607 -2.61 -7.27 8.31
N MET A 608 -2.38 -6.49 9.37
CA MET A 608 -1.08 -6.37 10.04
C MET A 608 -0.97 -7.54 11.01
N THR A 609 -0.17 -8.55 10.64
CA THR A 609 -0.18 -9.86 11.33
C THR A 609 0.36 -9.80 12.75
N ALA A 610 1.16 -8.76 13.07
CA ALA A 610 1.72 -8.56 14.39
C ALA A 610 0.89 -7.64 15.28
N VAL A 611 -0.21 -7.06 14.78
CA VAL A 611 -1.01 -6.05 15.50
C VAL A 611 -2.42 -6.57 15.76
N THR A 612 -2.82 -6.56 17.02
CA THR A 612 -4.18 -6.82 17.50
C THR A 612 -5.01 -5.52 17.52
N ALA A 613 -6.34 -5.64 17.52
CA ALA A 613 -7.21 -4.46 17.66
C ALA A 613 -6.99 -3.76 19.03
N ARG A 614 -6.65 -4.52 20.08
CA ARG A 614 -6.26 -3.98 21.39
C ARG A 614 -4.99 -3.12 21.32
N GLU A 615 -3.95 -3.61 20.64
CA GLU A 615 -2.72 -2.83 20.44
C GLU A 615 -2.99 -1.55 19.66
N ALA A 616 -3.78 -1.63 18.59
CA ALA A 616 -4.17 -0.45 17.82
C ALA A 616 -4.98 0.55 18.65
N ALA A 617 -5.95 0.08 19.44
CA ALA A 617 -6.76 0.92 20.33
C ALA A 617 -5.88 1.60 21.40
N ALA A 618 -4.98 0.85 22.05
CA ALA A 618 -4.04 1.41 23.01
C ALA A 618 -3.14 2.49 22.36
N ALA A 619 -2.68 2.24 21.12
CA ALA A 619 -1.81 3.15 20.41
C ALA A 619 -2.51 4.48 20.09
N VAL A 620 -3.75 4.43 19.60
CA VAL A 620 -4.56 5.64 19.34
C VAL A 620 -4.94 6.35 20.64
N ALA A 621 -5.26 5.61 21.70
CA ALA A 621 -5.54 6.19 23.01
C ALA A 621 -4.33 7.00 23.54
N MET A 622 -3.12 6.45 23.41
CA MET A 622 -1.89 7.13 23.81
C MET A 622 -1.60 8.38 22.97
N THR A 623 -1.95 8.39 21.68
CA THR A 623 -1.87 9.60 20.85
C THR A 623 -2.78 10.72 21.39
N LEU A 624 -4.01 10.40 21.77
CA LEU A 624 -4.93 11.39 22.35
C LEU A 624 -4.45 11.90 23.72
N VAL A 625 -3.95 11.00 24.58
CA VAL A 625 -3.37 11.35 25.89
C VAL A 625 -2.21 12.34 25.76
N ARG A 626 -1.37 12.18 24.72
CA ARG A 626 -0.22 13.07 24.46
C ARG A 626 -0.58 14.36 23.74
N THR A 627 -1.78 14.46 23.19
CA THR A 627 -2.23 15.64 22.42
C THR A 627 -3.13 16.54 23.25
N GLU A 628 -4.08 15.97 23.99
CA GLU A 628 -5.09 16.75 24.71
C GLU A 628 -4.71 16.96 26.18
N PRO A 629 -4.89 18.18 26.72
CA PRO A 629 -4.44 18.50 28.08
C PRO A 629 -5.28 17.81 29.16
N TRP A 630 -6.48 17.32 28.83
CA TRP A 630 -7.34 16.59 29.76
C TRP A 630 -7.92 15.34 29.09
N VAL A 631 -7.34 14.20 29.47
CA VAL A 631 -7.80 12.89 29.03
C VAL A 631 -7.94 11.98 30.25
N LYS A 632 -9.11 11.36 30.39
CA LYS A 632 -9.30 10.22 31.29
C LYS A 632 -9.57 8.98 30.47
N ALA A 633 -9.16 7.83 30.97
CA ALA A 633 -9.41 6.56 30.30
C ALA A 633 -10.06 5.55 31.25
N VAL A 634 -10.91 4.73 30.66
CA VAL A 634 -11.54 3.56 31.27
C VAL A 634 -11.40 2.42 30.29
N ALA A 635 -11.19 1.22 30.81
CA ALA A 635 -11.30 0.00 30.03
C ALA A 635 -12.66 -0.64 30.30
N PHE A 636 -13.27 -1.26 29.30
CA PHE A 636 -14.56 -1.89 29.47
C PHE A 636 -14.66 -3.24 28.76
N SER A 637 -15.39 -4.15 29.40
CA SER A 637 -15.95 -5.37 28.81
C SER A 637 -17.41 -5.46 29.27
N HIS A 638 -17.75 -6.44 30.12
CA HIS A 638 -19.02 -6.52 30.86
C HIS A 638 -19.03 -5.65 32.11
N GLN A 639 -17.86 -5.19 32.51
CA GLN A 639 -17.62 -4.27 33.61
C GLN A 639 -16.68 -3.16 33.15
N LEU A 640 -16.77 -2.01 33.80
CA LEU A 640 -15.89 -0.88 33.57
C LEU A 640 -14.81 -0.84 34.64
N VAL A 641 -13.56 -0.76 34.19
CA VAL A 641 -12.37 -0.67 35.05
C VAL A 641 -11.67 0.67 34.77
N PRO A 642 -11.46 1.52 35.78
CA PRO A 642 -10.66 2.72 35.62
C PRO A 642 -9.24 2.40 35.12
N MET A 643 -8.78 3.09 34.08
CA MET A 643 -7.45 2.87 33.52
C MET A 643 -6.70 4.19 33.47
N LYS A 644 -5.74 4.36 34.38
CA LYS A 644 -4.93 5.58 34.40
C LYS A 644 -3.86 5.51 33.30
N LEU A 645 -3.97 6.37 32.31
CA LEU A 645 -2.97 6.57 31.27
C LEU A 645 -2.20 7.86 31.55
N LEU A 646 -0.88 7.81 31.43
CA LEU A 646 0.03 8.95 31.55
C LEU A 646 0.73 9.19 30.21
N GLU A 647 1.11 10.43 29.92
CA GLU A 647 1.87 10.77 28.70
C GLU A 647 3.18 9.98 28.58
N SER A 648 3.81 9.70 29.74
CA SER A 648 5.06 8.94 29.85
C SER A 648 4.89 7.43 29.70
N ASP A 649 3.65 6.91 29.70
CA ASP A 649 3.43 5.47 29.60
C ASP A 649 3.95 4.95 28.25
N ARG A 650 4.55 3.75 28.30
CA ARG A 650 4.97 3.01 27.11
C ARG A 650 3.82 2.17 26.59
N LEU A 651 3.70 2.03 25.27
CA LEU A 651 2.57 1.32 24.66
C LEU A 651 2.45 -0.12 25.15
N GLU A 652 3.58 -0.81 25.33
CA GLU A 652 3.64 -2.16 25.86
C GLU A 652 2.97 -2.29 27.23
N GLU A 653 3.30 -1.40 28.15
CA GLU A 653 2.76 -1.39 29.51
C GLU A 653 1.26 -1.11 29.49
N VAL A 654 0.78 -0.27 28.57
CA VAL A 654 -0.65 -0.01 28.36
C VAL A 654 -1.35 -1.29 27.90
N VAL A 655 -0.81 -1.95 26.87
CA VAL A 655 -1.39 -3.19 26.31
C VAL A 655 -1.41 -4.32 27.33
N GLU A 656 -0.32 -4.50 28.09
CA GLU A 656 -0.26 -5.49 29.17
C GLU A 656 -1.29 -5.21 30.27
N ARG A 657 -1.41 -3.95 30.71
CA ARG A 657 -2.43 -3.55 31.69
C ARG A 657 -3.83 -3.85 31.18
N SER A 658 -4.11 -3.54 29.92
CA SER A 658 -5.41 -3.85 29.28
C SER A 658 -5.66 -5.36 29.19
N ALA A 659 -4.64 -6.18 28.89
CA ALA A 659 -4.76 -7.62 28.75
C ALA A 659 -5.03 -8.35 30.08
N ARG A 660 -4.64 -7.76 31.22
CA ARG A 660 -4.90 -8.32 32.57
C ARG A 660 -6.33 -8.10 33.05
N ILE A 661 -7.14 -7.31 32.35
CA ILE A 661 -8.51 -7.01 32.76
C ILE A 661 -9.42 -8.19 32.38
N PRO A 662 -10.24 -8.72 33.32
CA PRO A 662 -11.15 -9.82 33.03
C PRO A 662 -12.11 -9.53 31.85
N MET A 663 -12.19 -10.48 30.93
CA MET A 663 -13.03 -10.41 29.76
C MET A 663 -14.49 -10.75 30.08
N GLY A 664 -15.42 -10.18 29.31
CA GLY A 664 -16.84 -10.54 29.29
C GLY A 664 -17.58 -9.83 28.16
N GLY A 665 -18.93 -9.89 28.17
CA GLY A 665 -19.77 -9.30 27.13
C GLY A 665 -19.57 -7.80 26.95
N THR A 666 -19.53 -7.31 25.71
CA THR A 666 -19.18 -5.92 25.39
C THR A 666 -20.37 -4.97 25.60
N ASP A 667 -20.19 -3.95 26.45
CA ASP A 667 -21.14 -2.86 26.65
C ASP A 667 -20.49 -1.48 26.38
N CYS A 668 -20.67 -0.97 25.16
CA CYS A 668 -20.14 0.33 24.75
C CYS A 668 -20.85 1.53 25.39
N ALA A 669 -21.94 1.32 26.15
CA ALA A 669 -22.62 2.41 26.86
C ALA A 669 -21.94 2.77 28.20
N LEU A 670 -21.09 1.88 28.73
CA LEU A 670 -20.49 2.01 30.05
C LEU A 670 -19.71 3.32 30.28
N PRO A 671 -18.91 3.86 29.34
CA PRO A 671 -18.20 5.12 29.55
C PRO A 671 -19.14 6.29 29.87
N MET A 672 -20.25 6.43 29.14
CA MET A 672 -21.25 7.48 29.36
C MET A 672 -22.02 7.27 30.67
N VAL A 673 -22.40 6.02 30.95
CA VAL A 673 -23.09 5.65 32.20
C VAL A 673 -22.20 5.96 33.41
N HIS A 674 -20.91 5.61 33.34
CA HIS A 674 -19.95 5.87 34.40
C HIS A 674 -19.74 7.37 34.63
N ALA A 675 -19.56 8.14 33.55
CA ALA A 675 -19.41 9.58 33.65
C ALA A 675 -20.64 10.24 34.30
N LEU A 676 -21.86 9.77 33.95
CA LEU A 676 -23.09 10.24 34.57
C LEU A 676 -23.17 9.89 36.06
N GLN A 677 -22.90 8.63 36.43
CA GLN A 677 -22.94 8.17 37.82
C GLN A 677 -21.94 8.92 38.71
N LYS A 678 -20.74 9.20 38.19
CA LYS A 678 -19.68 9.93 38.90
C LYS A 678 -19.82 11.45 38.76
N LYS A 679 -20.83 11.95 38.05
CA LYS A 679 -21.02 13.37 37.73
C LYS A 679 -19.76 14.01 37.14
N MET A 680 -19.07 13.26 36.28
CA MET A 680 -17.88 13.73 35.57
C MET A 680 -18.31 14.58 34.38
N ALA A 681 -17.84 15.82 34.33
CA ALA A 681 -18.05 16.69 33.18
C ALA A 681 -17.05 16.34 32.06
N VAL A 682 -17.57 15.90 30.94
CA VAL A 682 -16.88 15.31 29.79
C VAL A 682 -17.50 15.92 28.54
N ASP A 683 -16.66 16.51 27.70
CA ASP A 683 -17.10 17.15 26.46
C ASP A 683 -17.10 16.15 25.29
N VAL A 684 -16.18 15.17 25.32
CA VAL A 684 -16.00 14.21 24.24
C VAL A 684 -15.79 12.80 24.80
N PHE A 685 -16.66 11.87 24.42
CA PHE A 685 -16.47 10.44 24.64
C PHE A 685 -15.81 9.84 23.40
N VAL A 686 -14.74 9.06 23.57
CA VAL A 686 -14.11 8.32 22.48
C VAL A 686 -14.14 6.84 22.81
N VAL A 687 -14.92 6.05 22.07
CA VAL A 687 -15.06 4.61 22.27
C VAL A 687 -14.22 3.89 21.21
N LEU A 688 -13.22 3.14 21.67
CA LEU A 688 -12.29 2.37 20.82
C LEU A 688 -12.72 0.91 20.83
N THR A 689 -13.33 0.42 19.74
CA THR A 689 -14.01 -0.89 19.69
C THR A 689 -14.04 -1.46 18.27
N ASP A 690 -14.51 -2.69 18.10
CA ASP A 690 -14.81 -3.32 16.82
C ASP A 690 -16.30 -3.18 16.40
N ASN A 691 -17.06 -2.32 17.10
CA ASN A 691 -18.47 -1.98 16.90
C ASN A 691 -19.48 -3.09 17.26
N GLU A 692 -19.07 -4.07 18.07
CA GLU A 692 -19.87 -5.25 18.37
C GLU A 692 -20.44 -5.27 19.81
N THR A 693 -21.29 -4.28 20.12
CA THR A 693 -22.00 -4.19 21.42
C THR A 693 -23.22 -5.11 21.47
N TRP A 694 -23.47 -5.79 22.60
CA TRP A 694 -24.66 -6.66 22.74
C TRP A 694 -25.17 -6.84 24.18
N PHE A 695 -24.34 -6.57 25.18
CA PHE A 695 -24.60 -6.98 26.57
C PHE A 695 -25.38 -5.95 27.39
N GLY A 696 -25.24 -4.65 27.07
CA GLY A 696 -25.69 -3.57 27.94
C GLY A 696 -27.20 -3.43 28.10
N GLY A 697 -27.62 -2.97 29.29
CA GLY A 697 -29.02 -2.66 29.59
C GLY A 697 -29.53 -1.37 28.94
N VAL A 698 -28.66 -0.60 28.28
CA VAL A 698 -28.99 0.65 27.57
C VAL A 698 -28.13 0.79 26.33
N HIS A 699 -28.67 1.36 25.26
CA HIS A 699 -27.91 1.67 24.05
C HIS A 699 -26.92 2.82 24.28
N PRO A 700 -25.72 2.82 23.64
CA PRO A 700 -24.76 3.91 23.74
C PRO A 700 -25.33 5.29 23.39
N THR A 701 -26.22 5.34 22.39
CA THR A 701 -26.90 6.56 21.95
C THR A 701 -27.82 7.13 23.02
N GLU A 702 -28.62 6.28 23.67
CA GLU A 702 -29.48 6.65 24.78
C GLU A 702 -28.68 7.03 26.03
N ALA A 703 -27.55 6.36 26.28
CA ALA A 703 -26.63 6.73 27.36
C ALA A 703 -26.05 8.14 27.17
N LEU A 704 -25.67 8.51 25.93
CA LEU A 704 -25.20 9.86 25.62
C LEU A 704 -26.31 10.90 25.79
N LYS A 705 -27.52 10.66 25.27
CA LYS A 705 -28.67 11.59 25.43
C LYS A 705 -28.99 11.84 26.89
N ARG A 706 -28.99 10.78 27.71
CA ARG A 706 -29.18 10.87 29.17
C ARG A 706 -28.07 11.67 29.84
N TYR A 707 -26.82 11.45 29.44
CA TYR A 707 -25.68 12.22 29.93
C TYR A 707 -25.86 13.72 29.62
N ARG A 708 -26.14 14.07 28.35
CA ARG A 708 -26.37 15.45 27.91
C ARG A 708 -27.45 16.14 28.72
N ALA A 709 -28.59 15.48 28.91
CA ALA A 709 -29.73 16.03 29.66
C ALA A 709 -29.41 16.19 31.16
N ALA A 710 -28.89 15.14 31.80
CA ALA A 710 -28.68 15.12 33.25
C ALA A 710 -27.49 15.98 33.71
N MET A 711 -26.44 16.07 32.90
CA MET A 711 -25.26 16.91 33.19
C MET A 711 -25.41 18.34 32.67
N LYS A 712 -26.50 18.66 31.95
CA LYS A 712 -26.73 19.94 31.26
C LYS A 712 -25.60 20.29 30.29
N MET A 713 -25.16 19.30 29.52
CA MET A 713 -24.07 19.40 28.54
C MET A 713 -24.59 18.99 27.16
N PRO A 714 -25.40 19.83 26.47
CA PRO A 714 -26.02 19.47 25.20
C PRO A 714 -24.99 19.19 24.10
N ASP A 715 -23.83 19.85 24.16
CA ASP A 715 -22.76 19.74 23.17
C ASP A 715 -21.81 18.57 23.41
N ALA A 716 -22.08 17.69 24.39
CA ALA A 716 -21.23 16.52 24.62
C ALA A 716 -21.27 15.59 23.41
N LYS A 717 -20.10 15.20 22.89
CA LYS A 717 -19.96 14.42 21.65
C LYS A 717 -19.54 12.98 21.92
N LEU A 718 -19.88 12.08 20.99
CA LEU A 718 -19.40 10.70 20.96
C LEU A 718 -18.65 10.44 19.65
N VAL A 719 -17.42 9.95 19.76
CA VAL A 719 -16.63 9.45 18.64
C VAL A 719 -16.45 7.95 18.83
N VAL A 720 -16.73 7.20 17.77
CA VAL A 720 -16.55 5.75 17.71
C VAL A 720 -15.39 5.46 16.77
N LEU A 721 -14.33 4.83 17.28
CA LEU A 721 -13.18 4.41 16.49
C LEU A 721 -13.28 2.91 16.24
N ALA A 722 -13.60 2.56 15.00
CA ALA A 722 -13.82 1.19 14.56
C ALA A 722 -12.51 0.53 14.09
N PHE A 723 -12.11 -0.57 14.74
CA PHE A 723 -10.91 -1.34 14.37
C PHE A 723 -11.18 -2.53 13.44
N SER A 724 -12.43 -2.68 12.98
CA SER A 724 -12.88 -3.72 12.06
C SER A 724 -13.67 -3.13 10.89
N ALA A 725 -13.47 -3.68 9.69
CA ALA A 725 -14.21 -3.27 8.50
C ALA A 725 -15.57 -3.99 8.45
N ASN A 726 -16.58 -3.41 9.08
CA ASN A 726 -17.97 -3.87 9.02
C ASN A 726 -18.94 -2.71 8.69
N GLU A 727 -20.22 -3.01 8.49
CA GLU A 727 -21.26 -2.02 8.19
C GLU A 727 -21.94 -1.44 9.44
N PHE A 728 -21.50 -1.83 10.63
CA PHE A 728 -22.16 -1.51 11.89
C PHE A 728 -21.55 -0.27 12.55
N SER A 729 -22.39 0.54 13.19
CA SER A 729 -21.94 1.63 14.06
C SER A 729 -22.85 1.76 15.27
N ILE A 730 -22.24 2.08 16.41
CA ILE A 730 -22.98 2.46 17.62
C ILE A 730 -23.31 3.96 17.66
N ALA A 731 -22.80 4.75 16.70
CA ALA A 731 -23.17 6.15 16.49
C ALA A 731 -24.49 6.22 15.72
N ASP A 732 -25.40 7.09 16.17
CA ASP A 732 -26.64 7.39 15.44
C ASP A 732 -26.33 8.32 14.26
N PRO A 733 -26.56 7.92 13.00
CA PRO A 733 -26.29 8.77 11.84
C PRO A 733 -27.12 10.07 11.82
N LYS A 734 -28.21 10.13 12.59
CA LYS A 734 -29.08 11.31 12.70
C LYS A 734 -28.64 12.29 13.78
N ASP A 735 -27.68 11.92 14.64
CA ASP A 735 -27.17 12.77 15.71
C ASP A 735 -25.87 13.46 15.28
N PRO A 736 -25.86 14.78 15.02
CA PRO A 736 -24.66 15.50 14.58
C PRO A 736 -23.57 15.58 15.65
N GLY A 737 -23.87 15.21 16.90
CA GLY A 737 -22.89 15.08 17.97
C GLY A 737 -22.35 13.65 18.13
N MET A 738 -22.61 12.75 17.18
CA MET A 738 -21.98 11.43 17.10
C MET A 738 -21.20 11.27 15.79
N LEU A 739 -20.00 10.72 15.86
CA LEU A 739 -19.15 10.47 14.70
C LEU A 739 -18.59 9.05 14.73
N ASP A 740 -18.51 8.43 13.56
CA ASP A 740 -17.85 7.16 13.36
C ASP A 740 -16.63 7.30 12.44
N VAL A 741 -15.49 6.75 12.86
CA VAL A 741 -14.22 6.84 12.14
C VAL A 741 -13.53 5.48 12.13
N ALA A 742 -12.85 5.17 11.01
CA ALA A 742 -11.93 4.04 10.93
C ALA A 742 -10.73 4.28 11.88
N GLY A 743 -10.56 3.42 12.88
CA GLY A 743 -9.59 3.61 13.98
C GLY A 743 -8.12 3.60 13.56
N LEU A 744 -7.79 3.16 12.34
CA LEU A 744 -6.43 3.12 11.80
C LEU A 744 -6.13 4.21 10.78
N ASP A 745 -7.04 5.16 10.58
CA ASP A 745 -6.79 6.31 9.72
C ASP A 745 -5.72 7.21 10.35
N SER A 746 -4.64 7.52 9.63
CA SER A 746 -3.64 8.47 10.15
C SER A 746 -4.20 9.88 10.39
N ALA A 747 -5.36 10.20 9.80
CA ALA A 747 -6.07 11.44 10.06
C ALA A 747 -6.94 11.41 11.32
N VAL A 748 -7.05 10.29 12.07
CA VAL A 748 -7.92 10.18 13.26
C VAL A 748 -7.78 11.38 14.21
N PRO A 749 -6.57 11.79 14.66
CA PRO A 749 -6.47 12.91 15.59
C PRO A 749 -7.04 14.21 15.03
N GLN A 750 -6.84 14.48 13.73
CA GLN A 750 -7.30 15.71 13.08
C GLN A 750 -8.82 15.68 12.88
N VAL A 751 -9.35 14.55 12.37
CA VAL A 751 -10.80 14.32 12.20
C VAL A 751 -11.51 14.49 13.54
N VAL A 752 -11.00 13.87 14.60
CA VAL A 752 -11.57 14.04 15.95
C VAL A 752 -11.55 15.50 16.38
N ALA A 753 -10.44 16.20 16.17
CA ALA A 753 -10.31 17.60 16.58
C ALA A 753 -11.28 18.53 15.81
N ASP A 754 -11.41 18.36 14.50
CA ASP A 754 -12.30 19.16 13.65
C ASP A 754 -13.76 18.91 14.01
N PHE A 755 -14.13 17.65 14.22
CA PHE A 755 -15.46 17.28 14.67
C PHE A 755 -15.78 17.90 16.02
N VAL A 756 -14.84 17.85 16.97
CA VAL A 756 -15.01 18.42 18.30
C VAL A 756 -15.17 19.95 18.24
N ARG A 757 -14.45 20.64 17.36
CA ARG A 757 -14.58 22.08 17.12
C ARG A 757 -15.84 22.49 16.36
N GLY A 758 -16.53 21.55 15.69
CA GLY A 758 -17.72 21.83 14.87
C GLY A 758 -17.39 22.21 13.43
N GLY A 759 -16.23 21.78 12.91
CA GLY A 759 -15.82 21.98 11.52
C GLY A 759 -16.31 20.91 10.54
N MET A 760 -17.17 20.00 10.96
CA MET A 760 -17.74 18.90 10.16
C MET A 760 -19.25 18.84 10.26
#